data_AF-A0A358N5D7-F1
#
_entry.id   AF-A0A358N5D7-F1
#
_cell.length_a   1.000
_cell.length_b   1.000
_cell.length_c   1.000
_cell.angle_alpha   90.00
_cell.angle_beta   90.00
_cell.angle_gamma   90.00
#
_symmetry.space_group_name_H-M   'P 1'
#
loop_
_entity.id
_entity.type
_entity.pdbx_description
1 polymer ?
#
loop_
_entity_poly.entity_id
_entity_poly.type
_entity_poly.pdbx_seq_one_letter_code
_entity_poly.pdbx_strand_id
1 'polypeptide(L)'
;LSLTLAGAGSAARNDVDQRVIAIVQDSAPTDPITIASQPNSFVSITSEDSSTVTADSGGFAIALALSKSGSSGAQIGGAIGASVAENTYGGNLTSGETASETKAILDGAAISFTDSPGTPKPVTIAADASGSMRANAMGAAGNASLSGSTGNFLNLSLAGAGSGSHNDLATTVAAEITDSAKLGTSSSLDGELPSSVEVVAIDGWKAHTDSGGVAVAFLGSVGSSNSMADISGSVGAAVSENKLNNTVHAKVSGTATEIHTSGPLTLVADSRLGAPNREIIINAIDSSNQINLTNHQFVDGQTVVYQSNGQAALAGLSNQEHYVVQVVNSNTIRLQDINGATVVLTPNATPGANHEIVGNAKQLTVVTAPVGNRFAIDNHSLYTGDQVIYRHYGTNPISGLTAGNVYHVERIDRDTFSLITSAGPVTGLGTSTLSGSHGFERFDYKLGADAFGVAISATAISGSASQSVFTGALAGAGSSAKNINDTRTEASVAGGVTISTNNSPVNIYASDATRYRANAGGYAFSVSYTNGASGVTGAGAVGASISENLIGQGDTHSTKAFIDNVTISGPVSELVVRSESTATLESVGIGAAASGTAVDSTPDTFNFELSGAGVGVTNKQTSIIESFVNRTTVNASSDVAITAFDATKILADAGGGALSIKLGLGGSRTNGLNLSVGAALAENRIANEVKAYSQSADITSALDITVSAENISTIEALSVGVGGSFQSAAAGVTASGAGASTKNIVTNVITAAVVDQATPSSTRTEMGIATTANSTPASTQAGGNLLISAIDSSTIKADAGGGAITKNVASTGSAPTITIGATISENEIANNTNAYATGTLTAGSNTGSGSITIDAKQFTSIEAITVAATLGINAASKSLSLNLLGGGASSKNYVNSSVRARTKKANLTANSSTDDGNVTVRSNDVASIESTVVAAGASLSFDGTPGIGAAIGVALAENYIGVGRDGSSRPIDVLALVEDSDITADGDMTISARSLSQKPWKINSGVGAGAGVFSGTASKALALSGVGASTKNEVHANIKAKADGDADGAAVANVFQGQTLTIEADDLSKIQSNVGAVSLAFAAAGGVGGSLAIGVALSDNVIQLNTDAETNMVTVKTRGDVVVQADSGATIKAVSVAVSLAGSFSQGALSFSGAGASSNNYINGRTKALSDSS
;
A
#
# COMPACT_ATOMS: atom_id res chain seq x y z
N LEU A 1 32.43 -11.07 47.42
CA LEU A 1 31.86 -10.96 46.06
C LEU A 1 30.76 -11.99 45.94
N SER A 2 29.65 -11.63 45.33
CA SER A 2 28.66 -12.56 44.77
C SER A 2 28.56 -12.31 43.28
N LEU A 3 28.52 -13.38 42.49
CA LEU A 3 28.44 -13.34 41.03
C LEU A 3 27.41 -14.38 40.59
N THR A 4 26.53 -14.02 39.65
CA THR A 4 25.55 -14.95 39.09
C THR A 4 25.32 -14.61 37.63
N LEU A 5 25.42 -15.60 36.75
CA LEU A 5 25.26 -15.42 35.30
C LEU A 5 24.31 -16.49 34.76
N ALA A 6 23.50 -16.12 33.76
CA ALA A 6 22.59 -17.01 33.07
C ALA A 6 22.56 -16.70 31.57
N GLY A 7 22.43 -17.74 30.75
CA GLY A 7 22.33 -17.63 29.30
C GLY A 7 21.41 -18.72 28.76
N ALA A 8 20.56 -18.36 27.81
CA ALA A 8 19.70 -19.28 27.08
C ALA A 8 19.70 -18.91 25.60
N GLY A 9 19.75 -19.92 24.75
CA GLY A 9 19.76 -19.78 23.30
C GLY A 9 18.92 -20.89 22.69
N SER A 10 18.19 -20.56 21.63
CA SER A 10 17.38 -21.49 20.87
C SER A 10 17.46 -21.16 19.38
N ALA A 11 17.42 -22.18 18.54
CA ALA A 11 17.30 -22.02 17.09
C ALA A 11 16.41 -23.13 16.55
N ALA A 12 15.50 -22.77 15.65
CA ALA A 12 14.72 -23.69 14.85
C ALA A 12 14.92 -23.30 13.38
N ARG A 13 15.40 -24.23 12.56
CA ARG A 13 15.54 -24.05 11.11
C ARG A 13 14.90 -25.22 10.39
N ASN A 14 13.98 -24.91 9.49
CA ASN A 14 13.53 -25.83 8.46
C ASN A 14 14.14 -25.40 7.12
N ASP A 15 14.62 -26.38 6.34
CA ASP A 15 15.14 -26.20 4.99
C ASP A 15 14.47 -27.27 4.14
N VAL A 16 13.70 -26.88 3.14
CA VAL A 16 12.76 -27.77 2.43
C VAL A 16 12.81 -27.53 0.92
N ASP A 17 13.37 -28.52 0.22
CA ASP A 17 13.33 -28.60 -1.24
C ASP A 17 12.33 -29.69 -1.65
N GLN A 18 11.30 -29.31 -2.39
CA GLN A 18 10.18 -30.17 -2.78
C GLN A 18 9.96 -30.09 -4.29
N ARG A 19 9.65 -31.23 -4.92
CA ARG A 19 9.34 -31.31 -6.35
C ARG A 19 8.12 -32.22 -6.57
N VAL A 20 6.95 -31.61 -6.61
CA VAL A 20 5.67 -32.28 -6.88
C VAL A 20 5.37 -32.14 -8.37
N ILE A 21 5.74 -33.16 -9.15
CA ILE A 21 5.60 -33.14 -10.61
C ILE A 21 4.63 -34.24 -11.06
N ALA A 22 3.50 -33.82 -11.63
CA ALA A 22 2.61 -34.66 -12.42
C ALA A 22 2.93 -34.43 -13.90
N ILE A 23 3.46 -35.44 -14.60
CA ILE A 23 3.84 -35.33 -16.01
C ILE A 23 3.28 -36.49 -16.83
N VAL A 24 2.74 -36.15 -17.99
CA VAL A 24 2.43 -37.08 -19.09
C VAL A 24 3.34 -36.70 -20.24
N GLN A 25 4.34 -37.53 -20.51
CA GLN A 25 5.36 -37.29 -21.54
C GLN A 25 5.36 -38.39 -22.59
N ASP A 26 5.50 -38.01 -23.87
CA ASP A 26 5.83 -38.93 -24.95
C ASP A 26 7.02 -38.41 -25.78
N SER A 27 7.82 -39.34 -26.28
CA SER A 27 8.97 -39.09 -27.15
C SER A 27 8.65 -39.17 -28.65
N ALA A 28 7.47 -39.64 -29.04
CA ALA A 28 7.01 -39.66 -30.43
C ALA A 28 5.47 -39.50 -30.53
N PRO A 29 4.93 -38.38 -31.05
CA PRO A 29 3.49 -38.13 -31.13
C PRO A 29 2.79 -38.91 -32.28
N THR A 30 3.19 -40.17 -32.50
CA THR A 30 2.64 -41.06 -33.54
C THR A 30 1.50 -41.95 -33.05
N ASP A 31 1.51 -42.36 -31.78
CA ASP A 31 0.50 -43.21 -31.16
C ASP A 31 -0.17 -42.47 -29.97
N PRO A 32 -1.40 -41.92 -30.12
CA PRO A 32 -2.00 -41.11 -29.07
C PRO A 32 -2.47 -41.93 -27.86
N ILE A 33 -2.34 -41.33 -26.67
CA ILE A 33 -2.94 -41.82 -25.42
C ILE A 33 -4.45 -41.78 -25.57
N THR A 34 -5.01 -42.96 -25.84
CA THR A 34 -6.40 -43.16 -26.24
C THR A 34 -7.25 -43.55 -25.05
N ILE A 35 -8.12 -42.64 -24.59
CA ILE A 35 -8.98 -42.83 -23.42
C ILE A 35 -10.26 -43.59 -23.83
N ALA A 36 -10.36 -44.85 -23.39
CA ALA A 36 -11.53 -45.69 -23.61
C ALA A 36 -12.76 -45.24 -22.80
N SER A 37 -13.95 -45.63 -23.25
CA SER A 37 -15.20 -44.96 -22.89
C SER A 37 -15.84 -45.38 -21.56
N GLN A 38 -16.24 -44.38 -20.79
CA GLN A 38 -17.30 -44.38 -19.78
C GLN A 38 -18.06 -43.04 -19.89
N PRO A 39 -19.32 -42.94 -19.41
CA PRO A 39 -19.94 -41.64 -19.17
C PRO A 39 -19.08 -40.81 -18.21
N ASN A 40 -18.86 -39.53 -18.53
CA ASN A 40 -18.03 -38.59 -17.75
C ASN A 40 -16.53 -38.92 -17.70
N SER A 41 -15.95 -39.57 -18.73
CA SER A 41 -14.48 -39.69 -18.85
C SER A 41 -13.82 -38.30 -18.93
N PHE A 42 -12.85 -38.01 -18.06
CA PHE A 42 -12.05 -36.78 -18.06
C PHE A 42 -10.55 -37.11 -18.06
N VAL A 43 -9.71 -36.13 -18.40
CA VAL A 43 -8.26 -36.20 -18.17
C VAL A 43 -7.86 -35.09 -17.21
N SER A 44 -7.12 -35.44 -16.16
CA SER A 44 -6.65 -34.51 -15.14
C SER A 44 -5.19 -34.79 -14.82
N ILE A 45 -4.31 -33.83 -15.12
CA ILE A 45 -2.91 -33.82 -14.70
C ILE A 45 -2.81 -32.82 -13.56
N THR A 46 -2.71 -33.30 -12.33
CA THR A 46 -2.78 -32.46 -11.12
C THR A 46 -1.55 -32.63 -10.23
N SER A 47 -0.87 -31.54 -9.90
CA SER A 47 0.08 -31.46 -8.80
C SER A 47 -0.47 -30.53 -7.71
N GLU A 48 -0.33 -30.94 -6.45
CA GLU A 48 -0.79 -30.17 -5.28
C GLU A 48 0.32 -30.14 -4.23
N ASP A 49 0.67 -28.95 -3.76
CA ASP A 49 1.59 -28.71 -2.66
C ASP A 49 0.91 -27.88 -1.56
N SER A 50 0.38 -28.58 -0.55
CA SER A 50 -0.21 -28.02 0.65
C SER A 50 0.76 -27.99 1.84
N SER A 51 2.09 -27.95 1.57
CA SER A 51 3.12 -28.06 2.61
C SER A 51 2.99 -27.00 3.70
N THR A 52 2.99 -27.43 4.97
CA THR A 52 2.95 -26.54 6.14
C THR A 52 4.27 -26.64 6.89
N VAL A 53 5.03 -25.54 6.90
CA VAL A 53 6.36 -25.44 7.52
C VAL A 53 6.28 -24.52 8.74
N THR A 54 6.80 -24.94 9.89
CA THR A 54 6.75 -24.13 11.12
C THR A 54 8.03 -24.26 11.93
N ALA A 55 8.63 -23.12 12.28
CA ALA A 55 9.79 -23.00 13.16
C ALA A 55 9.41 -22.15 14.38
N ASP A 56 9.46 -22.76 15.56
CA ASP A 56 9.21 -22.08 16.84
C ASP A 56 10.49 -22.10 17.69
N SER A 57 10.93 -20.95 18.19
CA SER A 57 12.12 -20.83 19.04
C SER A 57 11.89 -19.94 20.26
N GLY A 58 12.45 -20.34 21.40
CA GLY A 58 12.30 -19.64 22.69
C GLY A 58 13.53 -19.78 23.58
N GLY A 59 14.22 -18.67 23.90
CA GLY A 59 15.44 -18.66 24.72
C GLY A 59 15.31 -17.76 25.95
N PHE A 60 15.09 -18.34 27.13
CA PHE A 60 14.75 -17.60 28.36
C PHE A 60 15.80 -17.76 29.49
N ALA A 61 16.33 -16.67 30.05
CA ALA A 61 17.39 -16.70 31.09
C ALA A 61 17.18 -15.74 32.29
N ILE A 62 17.45 -16.20 33.52
CA ILE A 62 17.41 -15.34 34.71
C ILE A 62 18.66 -15.51 35.59
N ALA A 63 19.25 -14.40 36.05
CA ALA A 63 20.33 -14.36 37.04
C ALA A 63 19.92 -13.57 38.30
N LEU A 64 20.55 -13.85 39.45
CA LEU A 64 20.19 -13.27 40.76
C LEU A 64 21.40 -13.26 41.72
N ALA A 65 22.02 -12.09 41.99
CA ALA A 65 23.24 -12.00 42.80
C ALA A 65 23.04 -11.42 44.21
N LEU A 66 23.55 -12.11 45.23
CA LEU A 66 23.21 -11.87 46.65
C LEU A 66 24.45 -12.03 47.56
N SER A 67 24.69 -11.14 48.52
CA SER A 67 25.72 -11.34 49.56
C SER A 67 25.21 -11.09 50.98
N LYS A 68 26.08 -11.33 51.98
CA LYS A 68 25.68 -11.53 53.38
C LYS A 68 25.71 -10.23 54.19
N SER A 69 24.82 -10.13 55.17
CA SER A 69 24.72 -8.99 56.07
C SER A 69 26.01 -8.78 56.88
N GLY A 70 26.45 -7.53 56.98
CA GLY A 70 27.63 -7.14 57.78
C GLY A 70 28.99 -7.60 57.23
N SER A 71 29.05 -8.34 56.11
CA SER A 71 30.31 -8.61 55.40
C SER A 71 30.49 -7.62 54.25
N SER A 72 31.57 -6.85 54.27
CA SER A 72 31.93 -5.91 53.21
C SER A 72 32.19 -6.66 51.88
N GLY A 73 31.39 -6.36 50.86
CA GLY A 73 31.46 -7.05 49.58
C GLY A 73 30.52 -6.49 48.50
N ALA A 74 30.74 -6.95 47.27
CA ALA A 74 30.02 -6.56 46.06
C ALA A 74 29.18 -7.70 45.47
N GLN A 75 28.16 -7.37 44.67
CA GLN A 75 27.24 -8.30 44.00
C GLN A 75 27.13 -7.98 42.51
N ILE A 76 27.11 -9.00 41.64
CA ILE A 76 27.02 -8.84 40.18
C ILE A 76 26.15 -9.95 39.57
N GLY A 77 25.07 -9.58 38.88
CA GLY A 77 24.27 -10.49 38.04
C GLY A 77 24.55 -10.30 36.53
N GLY A 78 24.14 -11.25 35.69
CA GLY A 78 23.99 -11.06 34.23
C GLY A 78 23.12 -12.14 33.55
N ALA A 79 22.12 -11.77 32.74
CA ALA A 79 21.21 -12.70 32.06
C ALA A 79 21.08 -12.40 30.56
N ILE A 80 21.07 -13.43 29.69
CA ILE A 80 20.89 -13.26 28.22
C ILE A 80 19.98 -14.36 27.63
N GLY A 81 18.97 -14.01 26.83
CA GLY A 81 18.08 -14.96 26.15
C GLY A 81 17.89 -14.69 24.66
N ALA A 82 18.29 -15.62 23.79
CA ALA A 82 18.27 -15.44 22.33
C ALA A 82 17.48 -16.54 21.58
N SER A 83 16.85 -16.18 20.47
CA SER A 83 16.02 -17.07 19.65
C SER A 83 16.15 -16.78 18.15
N VAL A 84 16.22 -17.81 17.32
CA VAL A 84 16.12 -17.68 15.85
C VAL A 84 15.16 -18.73 15.30
N ALA A 85 14.21 -18.29 14.47
CA ALA A 85 13.32 -19.16 13.71
C ALA A 85 13.49 -18.88 12.21
N GLU A 86 13.93 -19.88 11.45
CA GLU A 86 14.17 -19.82 10.00
C GLU A 86 13.32 -20.89 9.30
N ASN A 87 12.60 -20.51 8.25
CA ASN A 87 12.07 -21.46 7.27
C ASN A 87 12.57 -21.06 5.88
N THR A 88 13.20 -22.00 5.18
CA THR A 88 13.57 -21.85 3.77
C THR A 88 12.82 -22.89 2.95
N TYR A 89 12.21 -22.47 1.84
CA TYR A 89 11.50 -23.34 0.90
C TYR A 89 11.98 -23.07 -0.53
N GLY A 90 12.83 -23.95 -1.07
CA GLY A 90 13.49 -23.78 -2.37
C GLY A 90 14.51 -22.64 -2.47
N GLY A 91 14.83 -21.96 -1.34
CA GLY A 91 15.60 -20.70 -1.33
C GLY A 91 17.13 -20.85 -1.27
N ASN A 92 17.68 -22.07 -1.14
CA ASN A 92 19.11 -22.30 -0.86
C ASN A 92 19.89 -22.81 -2.09
N LEU A 93 19.62 -22.22 -3.25
CA LEU A 93 20.14 -22.71 -4.54
C LEU A 93 21.64 -22.50 -4.72
N THR A 94 22.42 -23.58 -4.76
CA THR A 94 23.76 -23.53 -5.35
C THR A 94 23.68 -23.52 -6.87
N SER A 95 24.75 -23.09 -7.56
CA SER A 95 24.74 -22.87 -9.01
C SER A 95 24.59 -24.18 -9.80
N GLY A 96 23.35 -24.55 -10.13
CA GLY A 96 22.99 -25.79 -10.83
C GLY A 96 21.77 -26.51 -10.25
N GLU A 97 21.28 -26.10 -9.07
CA GLU A 97 20.06 -26.62 -8.46
C GLU A 97 18.83 -25.82 -8.92
N THR A 98 17.67 -26.50 -8.99
CA THR A 98 16.37 -25.89 -9.30
C THR A 98 15.62 -25.54 -8.03
N ALA A 99 14.88 -24.43 -8.03
CA ALA A 99 13.91 -24.07 -6.99
C ALA A 99 12.94 -25.22 -6.69
N SER A 100 12.20 -25.12 -5.56
CA SER A 100 11.06 -26.02 -5.33
C SER A 100 10.06 -25.91 -6.50
N GLU A 101 9.46 -27.02 -6.90
CA GLU A 101 8.60 -27.11 -8.08
C GLU A 101 7.27 -27.77 -7.75
N THR A 102 6.15 -27.13 -8.13
CA THR A 102 4.83 -27.76 -8.21
C THR A 102 4.38 -27.67 -9.66
N LYS A 103 4.44 -28.78 -10.41
CA LYS A 103 4.27 -28.78 -11.87
C LYS A 103 3.32 -29.84 -12.41
N ALA A 104 2.43 -29.42 -13.29
CA ALA A 104 1.53 -30.26 -14.05
C ALA A 104 1.86 -30.08 -15.54
N ILE A 105 2.33 -31.13 -16.22
CA ILE A 105 2.94 -31.01 -17.55
C ILE A 105 2.36 -32.05 -18.52
N LEU A 106 1.95 -31.60 -19.70
CA LEU A 106 1.69 -32.44 -20.88
C LEU A 106 2.76 -32.16 -21.94
N ASP A 107 3.69 -33.09 -22.09
CA ASP A 107 4.95 -32.89 -22.82
C ASP A 107 5.07 -33.82 -24.03
N GLY A 108 4.92 -33.28 -25.24
CA GLY A 108 4.97 -34.05 -26.50
C GLY A 108 3.84 -35.07 -26.72
N ALA A 109 3.10 -35.46 -25.69
CA ALA A 109 2.06 -36.49 -25.74
C ALA A 109 0.78 -36.03 -26.44
N ALA A 110 0.12 -36.96 -27.14
CA ALA A 110 -1.18 -36.74 -27.78
C ALA A 110 -2.30 -37.43 -26.98
N ILE A 111 -3.46 -36.77 -26.83
CA ILE A 111 -4.64 -37.28 -26.10
C ILE A 111 -5.85 -37.32 -27.03
N SER A 112 -6.56 -38.45 -27.04
CA SER A 112 -7.80 -38.66 -27.82
C SER A 112 -8.87 -39.46 -27.04
N PHE A 113 -10.15 -39.23 -27.37
CA PHE A 113 -11.30 -39.94 -26.82
C PHE A 113 -12.08 -40.63 -27.95
N THR A 114 -12.43 -41.91 -27.83
CA THR A 114 -12.83 -42.77 -28.97
C THR A 114 -14.32 -43.11 -29.14
N ASP A 115 -15.26 -42.44 -28.45
CA ASP A 115 -16.65 -42.92 -28.41
C ASP A 115 -17.72 -41.83 -28.21
N SER A 116 -18.90 -42.11 -28.79
CA SER A 116 -20.25 -41.51 -28.63
C SER A 116 -20.40 -40.01 -28.27
N PRO A 117 -20.99 -39.18 -29.16
CA PRO A 117 -21.16 -37.75 -28.93
C PRO A 117 -21.99 -37.35 -27.71
N GLY A 118 -21.63 -36.21 -27.10
CA GLY A 118 -22.53 -35.44 -26.23
C GLY A 118 -22.43 -35.73 -24.72
N THR A 119 -21.31 -36.29 -24.26
CA THR A 119 -20.95 -36.29 -22.82
C THR A 119 -19.75 -35.38 -22.58
N PRO A 120 -19.75 -34.52 -21.54
CA PRO A 120 -18.59 -33.68 -21.23
C PRO A 120 -17.33 -34.52 -20.94
N LYS A 121 -16.22 -34.10 -21.55
CA LYS A 121 -14.90 -34.72 -21.50
C LYS A 121 -13.83 -33.62 -21.32
N PRO A 122 -13.72 -33.02 -20.13
CA PRO A 122 -12.76 -31.95 -19.89
C PRO A 122 -11.33 -32.49 -19.85
N VAL A 123 -10.38 -31.66 -20.27
CA VAL A 123 -8.94 -31.84 -20.02
C VAL A 123 -8.48 -30.73 -19.08
N THR A 124 -7.98 -31.10 -17.90
CA THR A 124 -7.46 -30.18 -16.89
C THR A 124 -5.99 -30.47 -16.63
N ILE A 125 -5.16 -29.42 -16.63
CA ILE A 125 -3.76 -29.46 -16.22
C ILE A 125 -3.61 -28.40 -15.14
N ALA A 126 -3.44 -28.82 -13.88
CA ALA A 126 -3.50 -27.91 -12.73
C ALA A 126 -2.35 -28.14 -11.76
N ALA A 127 -1.66 -27.06 -11.40
CA ALA A 127 -0.66 -27.01 -10.35
C ALA A 127 -1.13 -26.02 -9.27
N ASP A 128 -1.41 -26.51 -8.06
CA ASP A 128 -1.80 -25.67 -6.92
C ASP A 128 -0.75 -25.79 -5.80
N ALA A 129 -0.12 -24.68 -5.46
CA ALA A 129 0.79 -24.58 -4.33
C ALA A 129 0.18 -23.63 -3.28
N SER A 130 -0.62 -24.18 -2.38
CA SER A 130 -1.37 -23.47 -1.33
C SER A 130 -0.82 -23.75 0.08
N GLY A 131 0.51 -23.83 0.19
CA GLY A 131 1.22 -24.08 1.45
C GLY A 131 1.24 -22.90 2.44
N SER A 132 1.88 -23.11 3.58
CA SER A 132 2.04 -22.09 4.62
C SER A 132 3.37 -22.18 5.36
N MET A 133 4.01 -21.03 5.60
CA MET A 133 5.26 -20.91 6.37
C MET A 133 5.03 -20.05 7.62
N ARG A 134 5.52 -20.50 8.77
CA ARG A 134 5.44 -19.74 10.03
C ARG A 134 6.74 -19.80 10.83
N ALA A 135 7.34 -18.65 11.12
CA ALA A 135 8.50 -18.55 12.00
C ALA A 135 8.17 -17.66 13.21
N ASN A 136 8.24 -18.23 14.42
CA ASN A 136 8.03 -17.51 15.68
C ASN A 136 9.30 -17.57 16.55
N ALA A 137 9.82 -16.44 17.03
CA ALA A 137 11.08 -16.41 17.80
C ALA A 137 11.02 -15.51 19.04
N MET A 138 11.14 -16.05 20.26
CA MET A 138 11.15 -15.24 21.50
C MET A 138 12.45 -15.39 22.31
N GLY A 139 13.27 -14.34 22.35
CA GLY A 139 14.43 -14.25 23.23
C GLY A 139 14.02 -13.52 24.51
N ALA A 140 14.38 -13.97 25.70
CA ALA A 140 14.03 -13.22 26.90
C ALA A 140 14.97 -13.40 28.10
N ALA A 141 15.10 -12.34 28.91
CA ALA A 141 15.92 -12.40 30.12
C ALA A 141 15.39 -11.56 31.30
N GLY A 142 16.02 -11.68 32.46
CA GLY A 142 15.74 -10.82 33.62
C GLY A 142 16.75 -11.02 34.74
N ASN A 143 16.98 -10.02 35.59
CA ASN A 143 18.05 -10.11 36.57
C ASN A 143 17.85 -9.22 37.82
N ALA A 144 18.55 -9.53 38.92
CA ALA A 144 18.65 -8.67 40.11
C ALA A 144 19.97 -8.82 40.88
N SER A 145 20.35 -7.84 41.71
CA SER A 145 21.59 -7.84 42.50
C SER A 145 21.55 -6.97 43.77
N LEU A 146 21.61 -7.57 44.98
CA LEU A 146 21.22 -6.89 46.24
C LEU A 146 22.30 -6.83 47.34
N SER A 147 22.41 -5.68 48.05
CA SER A 147 23.43 -5.42 49.10
C SER A 147 22.87 -5.13 50.49
N GLY A 148 23.69 -5.40 51.52
CA GLY A 148 23.20 -5.50 52.91
C GLY A 148 24.26 -5.39 54.03
N SER A 149 25.44 -4.83 53.74
CA SER A 149 26.46 -4.46 54.73
C SER A 149 26.49 -2.95 55.02
N THR A 150 26.79 -2.57 56.26
CA THR A 150 27.20 -1.20 56.58
C THR A 150 28.56 -0.94 55.92
N GLY A 151 28.63 -0.02 54.96
CA GLY A 151 29.78 0.06 54.06
C GLY A 151 29.70 -0.92 52.88
N ASN A 152 28.52 -1.04 52.25
CA ASN A 152 28.40 -1.65 50.92
C ASN A 152 29.26 -0.88 49.89
N PHE A 153 29.75 -1.61 48.88
CA PHE A 153 30.62 -1.04 47.85
C PHE A 153 30.18 -1.29 46.39
N LEU A 154 29.21 -2.18 46.10
CA LEU A 154 28.59 -2.32 44.75
C LEU A 154 27.41 -3.32 44.77
N ASN A 155 26.38 -3.08 43.95
CA ASN A 155 25.72 -4.16 43.19
C ASN A 155 25.71 -3.83 41.67
N LEU A 156 25.42 -4.81 40.82
CA LEU A 156 25.19 -4.65 39.36
C LEU A 156 24.36 -5.83 38.81
N SER A 157 23.52 -5.73 37.76
CA SER A 157 22.84 -6.92 37.20
C SER A 157 22.33 -6.83 35.74
N LEU A 158 23.12 -7.22 34.73
CA LEU A 158 22.71 -7.10 33.30
C LEU A 158 21.53 -7.98 32.86
N ALA A 159 20.68 -7.53 31.94
CA ALA A 159 19.80 -8.41 31.16
C ALA A 159 20.04 -8.27 29.64
N GLY A 160 19.51 -9.14 28.79
CA GLY A 160 19.84 -9.13 27.36
C GLY A 160 18.96 -10.10 26.58
N ALA A 161 18.48 -9.69 25.42
CA ALA A 161 17.66 -10.54 24.57
C ALA A 161 17.62 -10.03 23.14
N GLY A 162 17.35 -10.96 22.24
CA GLY A 162 17.29 -10.75 20.81
C GLY A 162 16.55 -11.89 20.12
N SER A 163 15.78 -11.56 19.09
CA SER A 163 15.01 -12.53 18.31
C SER A 163 15.03 -12.22 16.82
N GLY A 164 15.12 -13.25 15.97
CA GLY A 164 14.91 -13.13 14.54
C GLY A 164 13.98 -14.22 14.02
N SER A 165 13.01 -13.85 13.19
CA SER A 165 12.09 -14.77 12.51
C SER A 165 12.08 -14.46 11.02
N HIS A 166 12.36 -15.48 10.20
CA HIS A 166 12.56 -15.34 8.77
C HIS A 166 11.87 -16.46 7.97
N ASN A 167 11.17 -16.10 6.90
CA ASN A 167 10.68 -17.02 5.88
C ASN A 167 11.23 -16.59 4.51
N ASP A 168 11.94 -17.47 3.81
CA ASP A 168 12.32 -17.28 2.40
C ASP A 168 11.68 -18.37 1.52
N LEU A 169 10.86 -17.94 0.58
CA LEU A 169 10.09 -18.80 -0.33
C LEU A 169 10.44 -18.50 -1.78
N ALA A 170 10.97 -19.51 -2.47
CA ALA A 170 11.19 -19.51 -3.90
C ALA A 170 10.67 -20.82 -4.50
N THR A 171 9.45 -20.78 -5.04
CA THR A 171 8.84 -21.93 -5.73
C THR A 171 8.39 -21.58 -7.14
N THR A 172 8.48 -22.56 -8.05
CA THR A 172 7.89 -22.51 -9.39
C THR A 172 6.62 -23.34 -9.42
N VAL A 173 5.48 -22.67 -9.53
CA VAL A 173 4.17 -23.28 -9.81
C VAL A 173 3.94 -23.19 -11.31
N ALA A 174 3.77 -24.32 -12.00
CA ALA A 174 3.52 -24.26 -13.45
C ALA A 174 2.56 -25.35 -13.95
N ALA A 175 1.63 -24.93 -14.80
CA ALA A 175 0.78 -25.81 -15.59
C ALA A 175 1.15 -25.61 -17.07
N GLU A 176 1.72 -26.64 -17.71
CA GLU A 176 2.38 -26.51 -19.01
C GLU A 176 1.88 -27.53 -20.04
N ILE A 177 1.70 -27.08 -21.28
CA ILE A 177 1.58 -27.90 -22.49
C ILE A 177 2.76 -27.58 -23.40
N THR A 178 3.58 -28.58 -23.74
CA THR A 178 4.92 -28.40 -24.34
C THR A 178 5.24 -29.40 -25.46
N ASP A 179 6.34 -29.11 -26.17
CA ASP A 179 7.10 -29.99 -27.06
C ASP A 179 6.31 -30.84 -28.07
N SER A 180 5.28 -30.22 -28.68
CA SER A 180 4.40 -30.81 -29.73
C SER A 180 3.25 -31.68 -29.22
N ALA A 181 2.86 -31.53 -27.95
CA ALA A 181 1.67 -32.16 -27.39
C ALA A 181 0.39 -31.83 -28.20
N LYS A 182 -0.56 -32.77 -28.25
CA LYS A 182 -1.78 -32.66 -29.07
C LYS A 182 -3.05 -33.01 -28.29
N LEU A 183 -3.97 -32.07 -28.18
CA LEU A 183 -5.31 -32.30 -27.62
C LEU A 183 -6.30 -32.41 -28.77
N GLY A 184 -6.91 -33.58 -28.95
CA GLY A 184 -7.78 -33.87 -30.10
C GLY A 184 -7.01 -34.03 -31.42
N THR A 185 -7.70 -34.46 -32.48
CA THR A 185 -7.11 -34.70 -33.80
C THR A 185 -7.81 -33.89 -34.89
N SER A 186 -7.03 -33.24 -35.75
CA SER A 186 -7.51 -32.42 -36.87
C SER A 186 -7.82 -33.23 -38.14
N SER A 187 -7.53 -34.53 -38.16
CA SER A 187 -7.63 -35.38 -39.36
C SER A 187 -8.17 -36.80 -39.11
N SER A 188 -9.47 -36.98 -39.38
CA SER A 188 -10.09 -38.25 -39.83
C SER A 188 -9.69 -39.56 -39.12
N LEU A 189 -9.56 -39.55 -37.80
CA LEU A 189 -9.38 -40.75 -36.97
C LEU A 189 -10.31 -40.69 -35.75
N ASP A 190 -11.58 -41.06 -36.00
CA ASP A 190 -12.57 -41.64 -35.07
C ASP A 190 -12.46 -41.23 -33.57
N GLY A 191 -12.44 -39.93 -33.28
CA GLY A 191 -12.39 -39.42 -31.91
C GLY A 191 -13.14 -38.11 -31.70
N GLU A 192 -13.66 -37.92 -30.49
CA GLU A 192 -14.36 -36.69 -30.07
C GLU A 192 -13.39 -35.70 -29.42
N LEU A 193 -13.62 -34.41 -29.62
CA LEU A 193 -12.82 -33.33 -29.03
C LEU A 193 -13.10 -33.18 -27.52
N PRO A 194 -12.08 -32.81 -26.71
CA PRO A 194 -12.26 -32.33 -25.34
C PRO A 194 -13.39 -31.29 -25.24
N SER A 195 -14.27 -31.39 -24.24
CA SER A 195 -15.36 -30.41 -24.03
C SER A 195 -14.91 -29.11 -23.37
N SER A 196 -13.68 -29.05 -22.88
CA SER A 196 -12.97 -27.86 -22.43
C SER A 196 -11.50 -28.21 -22.22
N VAL A 197 -10.63 -27.19 -22.19
CA VAL A 197 -9.22 -27.31 -21.81
C VAL A 197 -8.91 -26.24 -20.76
N GLU A 198 -8.56 -26.66 -19.55
CA GLU A 198 -8.21 -25.77 -18.42
C GLU A 198 -6.74 -25.97 -18.04
N VAL A 199 -5.93 -24.90 -18.06
CA VAL A 199 -4.50 -24.91 -17.69
C VAL A 199 -4.30 -23.91 -16.56
N VAL A 200 -4.03 -24.39 -15.34
CA VAL A 200 -4.19 -23.61 -14.10
C VAL A 200 -2.95 -23.69 -13.22
N ALA A 201 -2.31 -22.56 -12.93
CA ALA A 201 -1.24 -22.43 -11.93
C ALA A 201 -1.71 -21.52 -10.79
N ILE A 202 -1.80 -22.04 -9.57
CA ILE A 202 -2.27 -21.33 -8.37
C ILE A 202 -1.15 -21.24 -7.31
N ASP A 203 -0.80 -20.03 -6.90
CA ASP A 203 0.12 -19.74 -5.79
C ASP A 203 -0.62 -19.14 -4.59
N GLY A 204 -1.20 -20.03 -3.79
CA GLY A 204 -1.91 -19.70 -2.55
C GLY A 204 -1.00 -19.55 -1.32
N TRP A 205 0.32 -19.64 -1.47
CA TRP A 205 1.27 -19.65 -0.33
C TRP A 205 1.13 -18.44 0.58
N LYS A 206 1.19 -18.69 1.90
CA LYS A 206 1.12 -17.66 2.95
C LYS A 206 2.33 -17.78 3.87
N ALA A 207 2.99 -16.66 4.20
CA ALA A 207 4.10 -16.65 5.15
C ALA A 207 3.88 -15.66 6.29
N HIS A 208 4.20 -16.09 7.51
CA HIS A 208 4.09 -15.28 8.73
C HIS A 208 5.38 -15.30 9.56
N THR A 209 5.85 -14.13 9.98
CA THR A 209 6.99 -13.97 10.91
C THR A 209 6.60 -13.15 12.14
N ASP A 210 7.03 -13.62 13.31
CA ASP A 210 6.74 -13.05 14.62
C ASP A 210 7.99 -13.17 15.53
N SER A 211 8.40 -12.07 16.15
CA SER A 211 9.64 -12.02 16.96
C SER A 211 9.48 -11.26 18.28
N GLY A 212 10.26 -11.66 19.30
CA GLY A 212 9.98 -11.37 20.72
C GLY A 212 11.15 -11.32 21.72
N GLY A 213 12.18 -10.49 21.51
CA GLY A 213 13.31 -10.19 22.43
C GLY A 213 13.05 -9.40 23.74
N VAL A 214 12.42 -9.91 24.81
CA VAL A 214 12.05 -9.18 26.06
C VAL A 214 13.03 -9.38 27.25
N ALA A 215 13.57 -8.33 27.88
CA ALA A 215 14.27 -8.44 29.18
C ALA A 215 14.32 -7.12 29.95
N VAL A 216 14.73 -7.17 31.24
CA VAL A 216 14.73 -6.03 32.19
C VAL A 216 15.74 -6.23 33.36
N ALA A 217 16.09 -5.14 34.06
CA ALA A 217 16.58 -5.04 35.46
C ALA A 217 18.04 -5.42 35.85
N PHE A 218 18.75 -4.46 36.47
CA PHE A 218 20.00 -4.44 37.27
C PHE A 218 19.65 -3.79 38.65
N LEU A 219 20.61 -3.74 39.59
CA LEU A 219 20.48 -3.15 40.94
C LEU A 219 21.91 -2.86 41.49
N GLY A 220 22.12 -1.86 42.39
CA GLY A 220 23.37 -1.26 42.96
C GLY A 220 23.32 -0.98 44.49
N SER A 221 24.36 -0.49 45.20
CA SER A 221 24.30 0.05 46.63
C SER A 221 25.67 0.50 47.21
N VAL A 222 25.85 1.74 47.73
CA VAL A 222 27.09 2.17 48.46
C VAL A 222 26.94 3.22 49.59
N GLY A 223 27.49 2.95 50.79
CA GLY A 223 27.63 3.98 51.86
C GLY A 223 27.74 3.50 53.32
N SER A 224 28.14 4.41 54.22
CA SER A 224 27.97 4.28 55.70
C SER A 224 26.79 5.10 56.25
N SER A 225 26.12 5.86 55.39
CA SER A 225 24.67 6.02 55.44
C SER A 225 23.98 4.66 55.51
N ASN A 226 22.69 4.69 55.83
CA ASN A 226 21.79 3.62 55.41
C ASN A 226 21.54 3.72 53.89
N SER A 227 22.59 3.48 53.10
CA SER A 227 22.50 3.32 51.64
C SER A 227 21.93 1.94 51.35
N MET A 228 20.78 1.89 50.68
CA MET A 228 19.95 0.69 50.65
C MET A 228 20.20 -0.13 49.37
N ALA A 229 19.60 0.24 48.23
CA ALA A 229 19.98 -0.27 46.92
C ALA A 229 19.54 0.63 45.76
N ASP A 230 20.43 0.82 44.80
CA ASP A 230 20.23 1.39 43.46
C ASP A 230 19.54 0.34 42.56
N ILE A 231 18.82 0.70 41.48
CA ILE A 231 18.30 -0.21 40.41
C ILE A 231 19.31 -0.25 39.21
N SER A 232 18.90 -0.59 37.97
CA SER A 232 19.50 -0.44 36.61
C SER A 232 18.77 -1.50 35.67
N GLY A 233 19.23 -1.92 34.45
CA GLY A 233 18.59 -3.00 33.59
C GLY A 233 19.12 -3.19 32.14
N SER A 234 18.65 -4.15 31.32
CA SER A 234 18.92 -4.14 29.85
C SER A 234 18.05 -5.06 28.92
N VAL A 235 17.48 -4.54 27.80
CA VAL A 235 17.11 -5.21 26.50
C VAL A 235 16.60 -4.22 25.44
N GLY A 236 16.81 -4.38 24.11
CA GLY A 236 17.32 -5.50 23.27
C GLY A 236 16.26 -6.02 22.27
N ALA A 237 16.62 -6.43 21.04
CA ALA A 237 15.77 -6.20 19.84
C ALA A 237 15.05 -7.41 19.18
N ALA A 238 14.28 -7.13 18.11
CA ALA A 238 13.66 -8.11 17.21
C ALA A 238 13.75 -7.71 15.73
N VAL A 239 13.64 -8.70 14.83
CA VAL A 239 13.41 -8.54 13.38
C VAL A 239 12.46 -9.63 12.87
N SER A 240 11.44 -9.24 12.09
CA SER A 240 10.55 -10.15 11.34
C SER A 240 10.62 -9.86 9.84
N GLU A 241 10.90 -10.87 9.02
CA GLU A 241 11.03 -10.74 7.57
C GLU A 241 10.42 -11.91 6.80
N ASN A 242 9.53 -11.63 5.84
CA ASN A 242 9.14 -12.60 4.81
C ASN A 242 9.62 -12.17 3.41
N LYS A 243 10.02 -13.13 2.58
CA LYS A 243 10.43 -12.93 1.20
C LYS A 243 9.78 -13.97 0.28
N LEU A 244 9.15 -13.52 -0.81
CA LEU A 244 8.78 -14.37 -1.96
C LEU A 244 9.55 -13.98 -3.22
N ASN A 245 9.98 -15.00 -3.97
CA ASN A 245 10.39 -14.88 -5.36
C ASN A 245 9.73 -16.01 -6.17
N ASN A 246 8.39 -16.08 -6.15
CA ASN A 246 7.65 -17.15 -6.82
C ASN A 246 7.51 -16.92 -8.33
N THR A 247 7.36 -18.02 -9.06
CA THR A 247 7.14 -18.03 -10.51
C THR A 247 5.91 -18.87 -10.78
N VAL A 248 4.83 -18.24 -11.27
CA VAL A 248 3.48 -18.83 -11.40
C VAL A 248 3.07 -18.78 -12.87
N HIS A 249 3.28 -19.85 -13.64
CA HIS A 249 3.11 -19.85 -15.09
C HIS A 249 2.07 -20.89 -15.57
N ALA A 250 0.99 -20.42 -16.19
CA ALA A 250 0.04 -21.25 -16.93
C ALA A 250 0.31 -21.07 -18.43
N LYS A 251 0.85 -22.10 -19.08
CA LYS A 251 1.56 -21.93 -20.36
C LYS A 251 1.24 -23.02 -21.39
N VAL A 252 1.02 -22.60 -22.63
CA VAL A 252 0.92 -23.48 -23.79
C VAL A 252 1.96 -23.04 -24.82
N SER A 253 2.86 -23.94 -25.23
CA SER A 253 3.94 -23.59 -26.16
C SER A 253 4.44 -24.75 -27.01
N GLY A 254 5.14 -24.41 -28.11
CA GLY A 254 5.79 -25.36 -29.00
C GLY A 254 5.29 -25.24 -30.45
N THR A 255 6.21 -25.41 -31.41
CA THR A 255 6.00 -25.13 -32.84
C THR A 255 5.15 -26.17 -33.59
N ALA A 256 4.78 -27.27 -32.93
CA ALA A 256 3.87 -28.29 -33.44
C ALA A 256 2.83 -28.72 -32.38
N THR A 257 2.61 -27.87 -31.37
CA THR A 257 1.62 -28.08 -30.30
C THR A 257 0.23 -27.71 -30.82
N GLU A 258 -0.72 -28.63 -30.70
CA GLU A 258 -2.10 -28.49 -31.23
C GLU A 258 -3.14 -28.62 -30.11
N ILE A 259 -4.05 -27.66 -30.00
CA ILE A 259 -5.21 -27.73 -29.10
C ILE A 259 -6.50 -27.62 -29.91
N HIS A 260 -7.23 -28.73 -30.04
CA HIS A 260 -8.57 -28.78 -30.61
C HIS A 260 -9.57 -29.15 -29.51
N THR A 261 -10.59 -28.33 -29.30
CA THR A 261 -11.63 -28.53 -28.28
C THR A 261 -13.00 -28.12 -28.82
N SER A 262 -14.07 -28.71 -28.27
CA SER A 262 -15.47 -28.37 -28.57
C SER A 262 -16.07 -27.36 -27.59
N GLY A 263 -15.28 -26.85 -26.64
CA GLY A 263 -15.68 -25.86 -25.64
C GLY A 263 -14.54 -24.88 -25.29
N PRO A 264 -14.57 -24.21 -24.12
CA PRO A 264 -13.62 -23.16 -23.79
C PRO A 264 -12.19 -23.67 -23.59
N LEU A 265 -11.21 -22.88 -24.06
CA LEU A 265 -9.82 -22.96 -23.65
C LEU A 265 -9.55 -21.85 -22.62
N THR A 266 -9.14 -22.23 -21.41
CA THR A 266 -8.87 -21.30 -20.31
C THR A 266 -7.48 -21.53 -19.72
N LEU A 267 -6.62 -20.51 -19.75
CA LEU A 267 -5.36 -20.44 -19.01
C LEU A 267 -5.56 -19.51 -17.81
N VAL A 268 -5.16 -19.95 -16.62
CA VAL A 268 -5.24 -19.18 -15.37
C VAL A 268 -3.92 -19.27 -14.61
N ALA A 269 -3.21 -18.16 -14.48
CA ALA A 269 -2.11 -18.00 -13.53
C ALA A 269 -2.57 -17.06 -12.40
N ASP A 270 -2.70 -17.59 -11.18
CA ASP A 270 -3.38 -16.91 -10.08
C ASP A 270 -2.52 -16.96 -8.80
N SER A 271 -2.04 -15.81 -8.34
CA SER A 271 -1.28 -15.66 -7.10
C SER A 271 -2.09 -14.99 -5.98
N ARG A 272 -3.44 -14.99 -6.09
CA ARG A 272 -4.37 -14.36 -5.13
C ARG A 272 -4.50 -15.15 -3.83
N LEU A 273 -4.94 -14.43 -2.79
CA LEU A 273 -5.09 -14.92 -1.42
C LEU A 273 -6.25 -15.91 -1.21
N GLY A 274 -6.01 -17.15 -1.63
CA GLY A 274 -7.06 -18.16 -1.77
C GLY A 274 -7.78 -17.99 -3.10
N ALA A 275 -8.26 -19.10 -3.67
CA ALA A 275 -8.96 -19.09 -4.94
C ALA A 275 -10.12 -18.08 -4.92
N PRO A 276 -10.37 -17.34 -6.03
CA PRO A 276 -11.52 -16.46 -6.14
C PRO A 276 -12.81 -17.23 -5.87
N ASN A 277 -13.87 -16.53 -5.46
CA ASN A 277 -15.19 -17.13 -5.29
C ASN A 277 -15.65 -17.73 -6.64
N ARG A 278 -15.42 -19.03 -6.87
CA ARG A 278 -15.78 -19.69 -8.14
C ARG A 278 -17.30 -19.83 -8.19
N GLU A 279 -17.92 -19.11 -9.12
CA GLU A 279 -19.31 -19.29 -9.53
C GLU A 279 -19.36 -20.48 -10.50
N ILE A 280 -19.90 -21.63 -10.04
CA ILE A 280 -19.85 -22.88 -10.80
C ILE A 280 -21.27 -23.32 -11.17
N ILE A 281 -21.53 -23.39 -12.47
CA ILE A 281 -22.84 -23.73 -13.05
C ILE A 281 -23.17 -25.21 -12.76
N ILE A 282 -24.42 -25.47 -12.40
CA ILE A 282 -24.93 -26.82 -12.20
C ILE A 282 -25.27 -27.48 -13.54
N ASN A 283 -24.48 -28.48 -13.93
CA ASN A 283 -24.68 -29.21 -15.18
C ASN A 283 -25.90 -30.14 -15.13
N ALA A 284 -26.04 -30.91 -14.04
CA ALA A 284 -27.10 -31.91 -13.87
C ALA A 284 -27.23 -32.35 -12.39
N ILE A 285 -28.37 -32.96 -12.05
CA ILE A 285 -28.56 -33.73 -10.82
C ILE A 285 -28.74 -35.21 -11.19
N ASP A 286 -27.95 -36.11 -10.60
CA ASP A 286 -27.92 -37.53 -10.97
C ASP A 286 -29.07 -38.36 -10.34
N SER A 287 -29.10 -39.66 -10.62
CA SER A 287 -30.05 -40.61 -10.03
C SER A 287 -29.76 -41.00 -8.56
N SER A 288 -28.60 -40.61 -8.04
CA SER A 288 -28.06 -40.95 -6.70
C SER A 288 -27.99 -39.74 -5.77
N ASN A 289 -28.75 -38.68 -6.07
CA ASN A 289 -28.82 -37.42 -5.32
C ASN A 289 -27.46 -36.70 -5.21
N GLN A 290 -26.76 -36.58 -6.34
CA GLN A 290 -25.53 -35.82 -6.53
C GLN A 290 -25.75 -34.69 -7.53
N ILE A 291 -24.97 -33.62 -7.40
CA ILE A 291 -24.90 -32.48 -8.29
C ILE A 291 -23.61 -32.61 -9.11
N ASN A 292 -23.74 -32.63 -10.42
CA ASN A 292 -22.60 -32.68 -11.35
C ASN A 292 -22.11 -31.26 -11.63
N LEU A 293 -20.86 -30.97 -11.31
CA LEU A 293 -20.19 -29.68 -11.40
C LEU A 293 -18.80 -29.89 -11.99
N THR A 294 -18.53 -29.44 -13.22
CA THR A 294 -17.24 -29.71 -13.89
C THR A 294 -16.08 -29.10 -13.12
N ASN A 295 -15.09 -29.92 -12.75
CA ASN A 295 -13.86 -29.52 -12.03
C ASN A 295 -14.13 -28.50 -10.90
N HIS A 296 -15.05 -28.81 -9.99
CA HIS A 296 -15.59 -27.80 -9.07
C HIS A 296 -14.58 -27.27 -8.04
N GLN A 297 -13.49 -28.01 -7.78
CA GLN A 297 -12.43 -27.71 -6.81
C GLN A 297 -12.87 -27.48 -5.34
N PHE A 298 -14.18 -27.44 -5.05
CA PHE A 298 -14.70 -27.42 -3.69
C PHE A 298 -14.15 -28.58 -2.84
N VAL A 299 -13.86 -28.28 -1.58
CA VAL A 299 -13.38 -29.26 -0.59
C VAL A 299 -14.53 -29.80 0.26
N ASP A 300 -14.33 -30.99 0.84
CA ASP A 300 -15.33 -31.64 1.69
C ASP A 300 -15.62 -30.78 2.95
N GLY A 301 -16.89 -30.47 3.20
CA GLY A 301 -17.31 -29.53 4.24
C GLY A 301 -17.34 -28.04 3.85
N GLN A 302 -17.01 -27.66 2.61
CA GLN A 302 -17.08 -26.26 2.19
C GLN A 302 -18.53 -25.73 2.18
N THR A 303 -18.75 -24.52 2.70
CA THR A 303 -20.05 -23.84 2.58
C THR A 303 -20.15 -23.11 1.24
N VAL A 304 -21.25 -23.31 0.53
CA VAL A 304 -21.55 -22.72 -0.79
C VAL A 304 -22.95 -22.09 -0.80
N VAL A 305 -23.18 -21.11 -1.68
CA VAL A 305 -24.50 -20.49 -1.89
C VAL A 305 -25.08 -20.98 -3.20
N TYR A 306 -26.34 -21.43 -3.19
CA TYR A 306 -27.05 -21.76 -4.43
C TYR A 306 -27.78 -20.54 -4.99
N GLN A 307 -27.55 -20.21 -6.26
CA GLN A 307 -28.26 -19.15 -6.97
C GLN A 307 -29.07 -19.71 -8.15
N SER A 308 -30.27 -19.18 -8.35
CA SER A 308 -31.16 -19.54 -9.46
C SER A 308 -31.29 -18.47 -10.54
N ASN A 309 -30.65 -17.31 -10.37
CA ASN A 309 -30.50 -16.22 -11.35
C ASN A 309 -31.75 -15.94 -12.20
N GLY A 310 -32.86 -15.69 -11.50
CA GLY A 310 -34.17 -15.36 -12.08
C GLY A 310 -35.04 -16.56 -12.47
N GLN A 311 -34.49 -17.79 -12.46
CA GLN A 311 -35.24 -19.02 -12.67
C GLN A 311 -35.88 -19.54 -11.37
N ALA A 312 -36.87 -20.43 -11.51
CA ALA A 312 -37.43 -21.16 -10.37
C ALA A 312 -36.37 -22.07 -9.74
N ALA A 313 -36.26 -22.07 -8.41
CA ALA A 313 -35.29 -22.88 -7.69
C ALA A 313 -35.48 -24.39 -7.95
N LEU A 314 -34.36 -25.11 -8.07
CA LEU A 314 -34.34 -26.57 -8.23
C LEU A 314 -34.97 -27.23 -7.00
N ALA A 315 -35.95 -28.11 -7.18
CA ALA A 315 -36.68 -28.70 -6.06
C ALA A 315 -35.74 -29.53 -5.15
N GLY A 316 -35.57 -29.05 -3.92
CA GLY A 316 -34.59 -29.47 -2.93
C GLY A 316 -33.70 -28.31 -2.45
N LEU A 317 -33.45 -27.34 -3.33
CA LEU A 317 -32.69 -26.11 -3.06
C LEU A 317 -33.62 -24.88 -3.03
N SER A 318 -33.14 -23.81 -2.39
CA SER A 318 -33.81 -22.52 -2.30
C SER A 318 -32.83 -21.40 -2.67
N ASN A 319 -33.25 -20.47 -3.53
CA ASN A 319 -32.37 -19.41 -4.03
C ASN A 319 -31.79 -18.56 -2.89
N GLN A 320 -30.48 -18.34 -2.90
CA GLN A 320 -29.67 -17.66 -1.88
C GLN A 320 -29.56 -18.37 -0.52
N GLU A 321 -30.00 -19.63 -0.40
CA GLU A 321 -29.68 -20.46 0.78
C GLU A 321 -28.27 -21.06 0.70
N HIS A 322 -27.70 -21.28 1.88
CA HIS A 322 -26.38 -21.88 2.07
C HIS A 322 -26.47 -23.40 2.25
N TYR A 323 -25.51 -24.10 1.66
CA TYR A 323 -25.40 -25.56 1.72
C TYR A 323 -23.97 -25.99 2.01
N VAL A 324 -23.81 -27.16 2.62
CA VAL A 324 -22.50 -27.77 2.87
C VAL A 324 -22.20 -28.78 1.76
N VAL A 325 -21.07 -28.58 1.09
CA VAL A 325 -20.53 -29.50 0.08
C VAL A 325 -20.09 -30.78 0.77
N GLN A 326 -20.59 -31.91 0.26
CA GLN A 326 -19.98 -33.22 0.47
C GLN A 326 -19.41 -33.69 -0.87
N VAL A 327 -18.08 -33.70 -1.02
CA VAL A 327 -17.41 -34.08 -2.26
C VAL A 327 -17.55 -35.59 -2.48
N VAL A 328 -17.95 -36.00 -3.68
CA VAL A 328 -17.96 -37.43 -4.07
C VAL A 328 -16.81 -37.74 -5.02
N ASN A 329 -16.43 -36.79 -5.88
CA ASN A 329 -15.18 -36.71 -6.65
C ASN A 329 -15.06 -35.27 -7.22
N SER A 330 -13.98 -34.94 -7.91
CA SER A 330 -13.72 -33.59 -8.47
C SER A 330 -14.78 -33.04 -9.46
N ASN A 331 -15.70 -33.88 -9.93
CA ASN A 331 -16.79 -33.48 -10.83
C ASN A 331 -18.20 -33.65 -10.22
N THR A 332 -18.35 -34.22 -9.02
CA THR A 332 -19.67 -34.42 -8.39
C THR A 332 -19.65 -34.21 -6.87
N ILE A 333 -20.65 -33.46 -6.39
CA ILE A 333 -20.89 -33.21 -4.96
C ILE A 333 -22.26 -33.75 -4.54
N ARG A 334 -22.48 -33.93 -3.24
CA ARG A 334 -23.81 -33.81 -2.62
C ARG A 334 -23.87 -32.50 -1.86
N LEU A 335 -25.09 -32.03 -1.61
CA LEU A 335 -25.33 -30.96 -0.66
C LEU A 335 -25.99 -31.52 0.60
N GLN A 336 -25.52 -31.05 1.75
CA GLN A 336 -26.22 -31.14 3.03
C GLN A 336 -26.74 -29.74 3.39
N ASP A 337 -27.82 -29.68 4.15
CA ASP A 337 -28.24 -28.42 4.76
C ASP A 337 -27.23 -27.99 5.84
N ILE A 338 -27.37 -26.78 6.36
CA ILE A 338 -26.46 -26.25 7.40
C ILE A 338 -26.53 -27.02 8.74
N ASN A 339 -27.42 -28.00 8.87
CA ASN A 339 -27.59 -28.89 10.03
C ASN A 339 -26.99 -30.29 9.80
N GLY A 340 -26.39 -30.56 8.63
CA GLY A 340 -25.82 -31.86 8.26
C GLY A 340 -26.84 -32.89 7.75
N ALA A 341 -28.08 -32.49 7.45
CA ALA A 341 -29.06 -33.36 6.79
C ALA A 341 -28.86 -33.33 5.27
N THR A 342 -28.77 -34.50 4.62
CA THR A 342 -28.63 -34.57 3.16
C THR A 342 -29.82 -33.91 2.46
N VAL A 343 -29.55 -32.93 1.60
CA VAL A 343 -30.57 -32.26 0.78
C VAL A 343 -31.12 -33.26 -0.22
N VAL A 344 -32.44 -33.48 -0.23
CA VAL A 344 -33.09 -34.33 -1.23
C VAL A 344 -33.49 -33.49 -2.44
N LEU A 345 -32.75 -33.69 -3.53
CA LEU A 345 -32.93 -33.08 -4.83
C LEU A 345 -33.86 -33.93 -5.70
N THR A 346 -34.41 -33.34 -6.77
CA THR A 346 -35.14 -34.12 -7.79
C THR A 346 -34.16 -34.85 -8.71
N PRO A 347 -34.14 -36.21 -8.74
CA PRO A 347 -33.17 -36.96 -9.52
C PRO A 347 -33.36 -36.80 -11.03
N ASN A 348 -32.27 -36.81 -11.79
CA ASN A 348 -32.24 -36.59 -13.24
C ASN A 348 -32.80 -35.21 -13.69
N ALA A 349 -32.81 -34.22 -12.81
CA ALA A 349 -33.11 -32.85 -13.22
C ALA A 349 -31.94 -32.27 -14.03
N THR A 350 -32.24 -31.67 -15.18
CA THR A 350 -31.34 -30.83 -15.97
C THR A 350 -31.65 -29.36 -15.67
N PRO A 351 -30.83 -28.65 -14.88
CA PRO A 351 -31.01 -27.21 -14.68
C PRO A 351 -30.81 -26.46 -16.00
N GLY A 352 -31.44 -25.29 -16.14
CA GLY A 352 -31.01 -24.32 -17.16
C GLY A 352 -29.60 -23.80 -16.86
N ALA A 353 -28.91 -23.26 -17.86
CA ALA A 353 -27.51 -22.82 -17.80
C ALA A 353 -27.22 -21.63 -16.83
N ASN A 354 -28.19 -21.23 -16.01
CA ASN A 354 -28.16 -20.08 -15.10
C ASN A 354 -28.29 -20.51 -13.62
N HIS A 355 -28.21 -21.80 -13.32
CA HIS A 355 -28.21 -22.28 -11.94
C HIS A 355 -26.78 -22.46 -11.47
N GLU A 356 -26.40 -21.79 -10.39
CA GLU A 356 -25.01 -21.73 -9.92
C GLU A 356 -24.89 -22.17 -8.46
N ILE A 357 -23.71 -22.67 -8.15
CA ILE A 357 -23.22 -22.87 -6.80
C ILE A 357 -21.97 -22.01 -6.66
N VAL A 358 -22.07 -20.97 -5.83
CA VAL A 358 -20.98 -20.03 -5.59
C VAL A 358 -20.18 -20.50 -4.38
N GLY A 359 -18.90 -20.75 -4.58
CA GLY A 359 -17.95 -21.00 -3.50
C GLY A 359 -17.63 -19.71 -2.77
N ASN A 360 -18.02 -19.59 -1.50
CA ASN A 360 -17.50 -18.53 -0.64
C ASN A 360 -16.07 -18.89 -0.20
N ALA A 361 -15.14 -17.93 -0.27
CA ALA A 361 -13.83 -18.01 0.37
C ALA A 361 -13.98 -18.40 1.87
N LYS A 362 -13.05 -19.23 2.38
CA LYS A 362 -13.13 -20.00 3.64
C LYS A 362 -13.83 -19.28 4.80
N GLN A 363 -15.16 -19.35 4.82
CA GLN A 363 -16.01 -18.87 5.91
C GLN A 363 -15.97 -19.92 7.02
N LEU A 364 -15.42 -19.55 8.17
CA LEU A 364 -15.34 -20.42 9.33
C LEU A 364 -16.70 -20.41 10.05
N THR A 365 -17.58 -21.32 9.65
CA THR A 365 -18.97 -21.42 10.09
C THR A 365 -19.07 -21.82 11.57
N VAL A 366 -19.83 -21.03 12.34
CA VAL A 366 -20.10 -21.23 13.77
C VAL A 366 -21.28 -22.18 13.92
N VAL A 367 -20.99 -23.47 14.08
CA VAL A 367 -22.02 -24.52 14.16
C VAL A 367 -22.74 -24.55 15.53
N THR A 368 -22.16 -23.95 16.57
CA THR A 368 -22.71 -23.97 17.95
C THR A 368 -22.78 -22.58 18.59
N ALA A 369 -23.79 -22.35 19.43
CA ALA A 369 -23.95 -21.08 20.13
C ALA A 369 -22.78 -20.81 21.09
N PRO A 370 -22.26 -19.56 21.17
CA PRO A 370 -21.09 -19.25 21.98
C PRO A 370 -21.32 -19.49 23.49
N VAL A 371 -20.30 -20.01 24.16
CA VAL A 371 -20.34 -20.36 25.58
C VAL A 371 -19.47 -19.38 26.36
N GLY A 372 -20.11 -18.40 27.01
CA GLY A 372 -19.40 -17.29 27.65
C GLY A 372 -18.85 -16.32 26.61
N ASN A 373 -17.55 -16.05 26.60
CA ASN A 373 -16.89 -15.22 25.58
C ASN A 373 -16.30 -16.04 24.41
N ARG A 374 -16.68 -17.33 24.27
CA ARG A 374 -15.98 -18.32 23.44
C ARG A 374 -16.86 -18.88 22.33
N PHE A 375 -16.25 -19.06 21.17
CA PHE A 375 -16.78 -19.77 20.02
C PHE A 375 -16.10 -21.14 19.95
N ALA A 376 -16.85 -22.18 19.58
CA ALA A 376 -16.34 -23.54 19.37
C ALA A 376 -16.53 -23.92 17.90
N ILE A 377 -15.42 -24.23 17.24
CA ILE A 377 -15.33 -24.67 15.84
C ILE A 377 -14.16 -25.66 15.75
N ASP A 378 -14.48 -26.93 15.55
CA ASP A 378 -13.51 -28.03 15.64
C ASP A 378 -12.31 -27.84 14.69
N ASN A 379 -11.10 -28.00 15.24
CA ASN A 379 -9.81 -27.88 14.55
C ASN A 379 -9.67 -26.62 13.67
N HIS A 380 -10.06 -25.46 14.19
CA HIS A 380 -9.93 -24.18 13.48
C HIS A 380 -8.46 -23.79 13.26
N SER A 381 -8.19 -23.13 12.12
CA SER A 381 -6.86 -22.64 11.77
C SER A 381 -6.57 -21.22 12.29
N LEU A 382 -7.36 -20.72 13.25
CA LEU A 382 -7.22 -19.37 13.78
C LEU A 382 -6.11 -19.29 14.83
N TYR A 383 -5.49 -18.12 14.97
CA TYR A 383 -4.47 -17.79 15.96
C TYR A 383 -4.83 -16.50 16.71
N THR A 384 -4.28 -16.34 17.92
CA THR A 384 -4.38 -15.07 18.65
C THR A 384 -3.80 -13.93 17.82
N GLY A 385 -4.60 -12.89 17.58
CA GLY A 385 -4.26 -11.73 16.75
C GLY A 385 -5.00 -11.68 15.41
N ASP A 386 -5.41 -12.83 14.85
CA ASP A 386 -6.09 -12.93 13.55
C ASP A 386 -7.32 -12.02 13.49
N GLN A 387 -7.53 -11.35 12.34
CA GLN A 387 -8.74 -10.57 12.11
C GLN A 387 -9.81 -11.41 11.43
N VAL A 388 -11.02 -11.38 12.01
CA VAL A 388 -12.21 -12.01 11.45
C VAL A 388 -13.36 -11.02 11.33
N ILE A 389 -14.02 -11.00 10.17
CA ILE A 389 -15.31 -10.32 10.00
C ILE A 389 -16.40 -11.25 10.51
N TYR A 390 -17.26 -10.76 11.41
CA TYR A 390 -18.48 -11.48 11.74
C TYR A 390 -19.53 -11.29 10.66
N ARG A 391 -20.02 -12.39 10.07
CA ARG A 391 -21.20 -12.39 9.20
C ARG A 391 -22.29 -13.31 9.74
N HIS A 392 -23.53 -12.92 9.50
CA HIS A 392 -24.70 -13.77 9.72
C HIS A 392 -25.67 -13.67 8.54
N TYR A 393 -26.30 -14.80 8.23
CA TYR A 393 -27.28 -14.95 7.17
C TYR A 393 -28.49 -15.63 7.82
N GLY A 394 -29.45 -14.81 8.26
CA GLY A 394 -30.52 -15.19 9.18
C GLY A 394 -31.11 -13.99 9.92
N THR A 395 -32.20 -14.20 10.65
CA THR A 395 -33.08 -13.12 11.17
C THR A 395 -32.52 -12.34 12.36
N ASN A 396 -31.53 -12.86 13.10
CA ASN A 396 -30.93 -12.18 14.24
C ASN A 396 -29.39 -12.39 14.26
N PRO A 397 -28.57 -11.36 14.53
CA PRO A 397 -27.16 -11.55 14.87
C PRO A 397 -26.99 -12.22 16.24
N ILE A 398 -25.82 -12.81 16.48
CA ILE A 398 -25.35 -13.17 17.83
C ILE A 398 -25.24 -11.88 18.67
N SER A 399 -25.94 -11.83 19.81
CA SER A 399 -25.85 -10.72 20.78
C SER A 399 -24.38 -10.38 21.08
N GLY A 400 -24.03 -9.09 21.12
CA GLY A 400 -22.66 -8.62 21.33
C GLY A 400 -21.79 -8.60 20.06
N LEU A 401 -22.23 -9.20 18.94
CA LEU A 401 -21.61 -9.05 17.63
C LEU A 401 -22.46 -8.18 16.68
N THR A 402 -21.80 -7.49 15.76
CA THR A 402 -22.39 -6.67 14.70
C THR A 402 -21.91 -7.19 13.36
N ALA A 403 -22.81 -7.38 12.40
CA ALA A 403 -22.45 -7.86 11.07
C ALA A 403 -21.48 -6.89 10.37
N GLY A 404 -20.48 -7.44 9.67
CA GLY A 404 -19.50 -6.64 8.94
C GLY A 404 -18.41 -5.99 9.81
N ASN A 405 -18.53 -6.01 11.15
CA ASN A 405 -17.47 -5.55 12.03
C ASN A 405 -16.30 -6.55 12.07
N VAL A 406 -15.08 -6.01 12.16
CA VAL A 406 -13.85 -6.78 12.37
C VAL A 406 -13.65 -7.03 13.87
N TYR A 407 -13.29 -8.25 14.21
CA TYR A 407 -12.91 -8.69 15.55
C TYR A 407 -11.53 -9.33 15.50
N HIS A 408 -10.76 -9.23 16.59
CA HIS A 408 -9.49 -9.96 16.73
C HIS A 408 -9.72 -11.25 17.51
N VAL A 409 -9.11 -12.34 17.04
CA VAL A 409 -9.14 -13.64 17.69
C VAL A 409 -8.22 -13.67 18.91
N GLU A 410 -8.65 -14.39 19.94
CA GLU A 410 -7.83 -14.88 21.04
C GLU A 410 -7.95 -16.41 21.07
N ARG A 411 -6.92 -17.13 20.62
CA ARG A 411 -6.96 -18.59 20.57
C ARG A 411 -6.82 -19.18 21.96
N ILE A 412 -7.71 -20.11 22.30
CA ILE A 412 -7.70 -20.82 23.58
C ILE A 412 -7.05 -22.20 23.40
N ASP A 413 -7.51 -22.96 22.40
CA ASP A 413 -6.95 -24.25 21.98
C ASP A 413 -7.15 -24.46 20.47
N ARG A 414 -7.27 -25.70 19.96
CA ARG A 414 -7.51 -25.97 18.52
C ARG A 414 -8.99 -25.88 18.13
N ASP A 415 -9.89 -25.97 19.10
CA ASP A 415 -11.32 -26.14 18.86
C ASP A 415 -12.11 -24.93 19.38
N THR A 416 -11.49 -24.06 20.19
CA THR A 416 -12.12 -22.88 20.79
C THR A 416 -11.27 -21.61 20.74
N PHE A 417 -11.95 -20.46 20.61
CA PHE A 417 -11.37 -19.13 20.63
C PHE A 417 -12.33 -18.09 21.21
N SER A 418 -11.78 -16.99 21.74
CA SER A 418 -12.52 -15.78 22.14
C SER A 418 -12.31 -14.65 21.13
N LEU A 419 -13.10 -13.57 21.26
CA LEU A 419 -12.95 -12.37 20.44
C LEU A 419 -12.63 -11.13 21.28
N ILE A 420 -11.82 -10.25 20.71
CA ILE A 420 -11.33 -8.99 21.30
C ILE A 420 -11.58 -7.83 20.32
N THR A 421 -11.85 -6.65 20.87
CA THR A 421 -11.95 -5.38 20.14
C THR A 421 -10.94 -4.37 20.71
N SER A 422 -10.79 -3.20 20.08
CA SER A 422 -9.99 -2.09 20.62
C SER A 422 -10.48 -1.57 21.99
N ALA A 423 -11.71 -1.92 22.41
CA ALA A 423 -12.25 -1.63 23.74
C ALA A 423 -12.04 -2.77 24.77
N GLY A 424 -11.41 -3.88 24.38
CA GLY A 424 -11.23 -5.09 25.19
C GLY A 424 -12.04 -6.30 24.69
N PRO A 425 -12.07 -7.40 25.48
CA PRO A 425 -12.77 -8.64 25.12
C PRO A 425 -14.27 -8.43 24.83
N VAL A 426 -14.79 -9.14 23.83
CA VAL A 426 -16.22 -9.15 23.54
C VAL A 426 -16.98 -9.79 24.71
N THR A 427 -17.99 -9.10 25.20
CA THR A 427 -18.85 -9.55 26.31
C THR A 427 -20.32 -9.39 25.93
N GLY A 428 -21.21 -10.14 26.56
CA GLY A 428 -22.65 -10.12 26.24
C GLY A 428 -23.08 -11.05 25.10
N LEU A 429 -22.23 -12.03 24.73
CA LEU A 429 -22.64 -13.14 23.87
C LEU A 429 -23.76 -13.94 24.56
N GLY A 430 -24.91 -14.05 23.90
CA GLY A 430 -26.12 -14.65 24.46
C GLY A 430 -26.15 -16.17 24.30
N THR A 431 -26.65 -16.88 25.31
CA THR A 431 -26.77 -18.36 25.33
C THR A 431 -28.03 -18.88 24.60
N SER A 432 -28.50 -18.16 23.58
CA SER A 432 -29.66 -18.56 22.77
C SER A 432 -29.24 -19.49 21.64
N THR A 433 -30.13 -20.41 21.24
CA THR A 433 -29.97 -21.20 20.02
C THR A 433 -29.74 -20.28 18.82
N LEU A 434 -28.71 -20.57 18.01
CA LEU A 434 -28.46 -19.86 16.76
C LEU A 434 -29.63 -20.02 15.79
N SER A 435 -29.84 -19.04 14.91
CA SER A 435 -30.97 -19.03 13.96
C SER A 435 -30.54 -18.42 12.62
N GLY A 436 -30.15 -19.29 11.69
CA GLY A 436 -29.47 -18.93 10.45
C GLY A 436 -28.00 -19.35 10.47
N SER A 437 -27.29 -19.12 9.37
CA SER A 437 -25.85 -19.35 9.31
C SER A 437 -25.11 -18.18 9.97
N HIS A 438 -24.11 -18.49 10.78
CA HIS A 438 -23.22 -17.52 11.39
C HIS A 438 -21.79 -17.96 11.09
N GLY A 439 -20.90 -17.03 10.75
CA GLY A 439 -19.53 -17.41 10.40
C GLY A 439 -18.55 -16.26 10.48
N PHE A 440 -17.27 -16.65 10.52
CA PHE A 440 -16.14 -15.74 10.58
C PHE A 440 -15.33 -15.84 9.29
N GLU A 441 -15.27 -14.75 8.54
CA GLU A 441 -14.37 -14.65 7.38
C GLU A 441 -13.02 -14.14 7.86
N ARG A 442 -11.94 -14.88 7.60
CA ARG A 442 -10.58 -14.54 8.01
C ARG A 442 -9.95 -13.58 7.01
N PHE A 443 -9.39 -12.48 7.48
CA PHE A 443 -8.44 -11.70 6.69
C PHE A 443 -7.08 -12.41 6.71
N ASP A 444 -6.84 -13.24 5.70
CA ASP A 444 -5.51 -13.78 5.44
C ASP A 444 -4.62 -12.71 4.78
N TYR A 445 -3.45 -12.49 5.36
CA TYR A 445 -2.34 -11.77 4.72
C TYR A 445 -1.50 -12.76 3.91
N LYS A 446 -0.98 -12.36 2.74
CA LYS A 446 -0.03 -13.23 2.00
C LYS A 446 1.32 -13.21 2.70
N LEU A 447 1.69 -12.03 3.21
CA LEU A 447 2.82 -11.81 4.08
C LEU A 447 2.42 -11.01 5.31
N GLY A 448 2.61 -11.60 6.48
CA GLY A 448 2.52 -10.94 7.78
C GLY A 448 3.88 -10.93 8.48
N ALA A 449 4.40 -9.74 8.79
CA ALA A 449 5.58 -9.54 9.61
C ALA A 449 5.24 -8.54 10.73
N ASP A 450 5.28 -8.98 11.98
CA ASP A 450 5.10 -8.11 13.15
C ASP A 450 6.36 -8.21 14.04
N ALA A 451 6.95 -7.09 14.50
CA ALA A 451 8.14 -7.09 15.36
C ALA A 451 8.42 -5.78 16.16
N PHE A 452 7.74 -5.66 17.31
CA PHE A 452 8.33 -5.84 18.67
C PHE A 452 9.52 -4.96 19.14
N GLY A 453 9.60 -4.34 20.34
CA GLY A 453 8.73 -4.37 21.55
C GLY A 453 9.40 -4.59 22.96
N VAL A 454 10.24 -3.67 23.51
CA VAL A 454 11.36 -4.08 24.42
C VAL A 454 11.79 -3.11 25.58
N ALA A 455 12.58 -3.54 26.63
CA ALA A 455 12.91 -2.79 27.89
C ALA A 455 14.29 -2.83 28.74
N ILE A 456 15.37 -2.02 28.49
CA ILE A 456 16.65 -1.78 29.30
C ILE A 456 16.58 -1.38 30.84
N SER A 457 17.68 -0.85 31.46
CA SER A 457 17.80 0.30 32.45
C SER A 457 19.31 0.72 32.78
N ALA A 458 19.64 1.66 33.69
CA ALA A 458 21.03 2.02 34.18
C ALA A 458 21.02 2.80 35.54
N THR A 459 22.04 2.88 36.44
CA THR A 459 21.93 3.56 37.81
C THR A 459 23.24 3.67 38.67
N ALA A 460 23.35 4.60 39.68
CA ALA A 460 24.20 4.47 40.92
C ALA A 460 23.79 5.34 42.18
N ILE A 461 23.99 4.90 43.46
CA ILE A 461 23.83 5.70 44.74
C ILE A 461 25.17 6.25 45.29
N SER A 462 25.14 7.20 46.24
CA SER A 462 26.20 7.43 47.24
C SER A 462 25.79 8.23 48.51
N GLY A 463 26.71 8.29 49.50
CA GLY A 463 26.84 9.42 50.45
C GLY A 463 26.20 9.28 51.84
N SER A 464 26.94 9.67 52.89
CA SER A 464 26.55 9.53 54.31
C SER A 464 25.64 10.68 54.80
N ALA A 465 24.36 10.65 54.40
CA ALA A 465 23.32 11.45 55.04
C ALA A 465 23.19 11.11 56.55
N SER A 466 22.58 12.01 57.33
CA SER A 466 22.11 11.67 58.69
C SER A 466 20.94 10.66 58.70
N GLN A 467 20.46 10.27 57.51
CA GLN A 467 19.39 9.29 57.26
C GLN A 467 19.74 8.43 56.01
N SER A 468 18.83 8.23 55.05
CA SER A 468 18.92 7.24 53.96
C SER A 468 18.84 7.85 52.55
N VAL A 469 19.21 7.06 51.53
CA VAL A 469 19.41 7.48 50.13
C VAL A 469 18.83 6.45 49.14
N PHE A 470 18.17 6.87 48.03
CA PHE A 470 17.57 5.95 47.02
C PHE A 470 17.59 6.47 45.57
N THR A 471 17.66 5.56 44.56
CA THR A 471 17.92 5.85 43.14
C THR A 471 17.45 4.70 42.20
N GLY A 472 16.40 4.83 41.34
CA GLY A 472 15.99 3.67 40.51
C GLY A 472 15.16 3.81 39.21
N ALA A 473 15.34 2.83 38.31
CA ALA A 473 15.43 3.00 36.86
C ALA A 473 14.73 1.90 36.01
N LEU A 474 14.08 2.22 34.87
CA LEU A 474 13.56 1.29 33.83
C LEU A 474 14.33 1.47 32.50
N ALA A 475 14.07 0.78 31.38
CA ALA A 475 14.44 1.24 30.01
C ALA A 475 13.85 0.46 28.78
N GLY A 476 14.52 0.46 27.58
CA GLY A 476 14.08 0.14 26.17
C GLY A 476 15.18 -0.31 25.14
N ALA A 477 14.91 -0.62 23.84
CA ALA A 477 15.93 -1.20 22.89
C ALA A 477 15.63 -2.05 21.57
N GLY A 478 14.53 -2.00 20.79
CA GLY A 478 14.49 -2.67 19.43
C GLY A 478 13.16 -2.81 18.63
N SER A 479 13.25 -3.03 17.29
CA SER A 479 12.22 -3.44 16.29
C SER A 479 12.76 -3.67 14.86
N SER A 480 11.98 -4.33 14.00
CA SER A 480 11.94 -4.17 12.52
C SER A 480 10.93 -5.15 11.89
N ALA A 481 9.98 -4.68 11.07
CA ALA A 481 9.10 -5.56 10.28
C ALA A 481 9.22 -5.30 8.78
N LYS A 482 9.34 -6.36 7.98
CA LYS A 482 9.53 -6.23 6.52
C LYS A 482 8.93 -7.36 5.71
N ASN A 483 8.36 -7.03 4.54
CA ASN A 483 8.01 -8.01 3.53
C ASN A 483 8.56 -7.64 2.15
N ILE A 484 9.07 -8.63 1.43
CA ILE A 484 9.56 -8.52 0.05
C ILE A 484 8.75 -9.45 -0.84
N ASN A 485 8.29 -8.96 -1.99
CA ASN A 485 7.75 -9.81 -3.05
C ASN A 485 8.25 -9.38 -4.43
N ASP A 486 8.93 -10.30 -5.11
CA ASP A 486 9.34 -10.14 -6.51
C ASP A 486 8.70 -11.23 -7.42
N THR A 487 7.53 -11.76 -7.02
CA THR A 487 6.79 -12.82 -7.74
C THR A 487 6.46 -12.44 -9.20
N ARG A 488 6.47 -13.44 -10.08
CA ARG A 488 6.06 -13.33 -11.49
C ARG A 488 4.88 -14.26 -11.76
N THR A 489 3.80 -13.72 -12.30
CA THR A 489 2.57 -14.44 -12.62
C THR A 489 2.28 -14.29 -14.11
N GLU A 490 2.26 -15.38 -14.88
CA GLU A 490 2.13 -15.35 -16.34
C GLU A 490 1.13 -16.39 -16.86
N ALA A 491 0.15 -15.95 -17.66
CA ALA A 491 -0.67 -16.82 -18.49
C ALA A 491 -0.32 -16.59 -19.97
N SER A 492 0.21 -17.61 -20.67
CA SER A 492 0.75 -17.41 -22.02
C SER A 492 0.45 -18.55 -23.00
N VAL A 493 0.06 -18.18 -24.22
CA VAL A 493 0.11 -19.10 -25.39
C VAL A 493 1.12 -18.55 -26.39
N ALA A 494 2.19 -19.30 -26.67
CA ALA A 494 3.31 -18.76 -27.43
C ALA A 494 4.07 -19.76 -28.31
N GLY A 495 4.64 -19.26 -29.41
CA GLY A 495 5.73 -19.95 -30.13
C GLY A 495 5.29 -21.00 -31.16
N GLY A 496 4.20 -20.74 -31.89
CA GLY A 496 3.77 -21.56 -33.04
C GLY A 496 2.60 -22.51 -32.77
N VAL A 497 1.95 -22.39 -31.61
CA VAL A 497 0.78 -23.18 -31.22
C VAL A 497 -0.37 -22.99 -32.21
N THR A 498 -1.12 -24.07 -32.47
CA THR A 498 -2.40 -24.02 -33.20
C THR A 498 -3.58 -24.31 -32.26
N ILE A 499 -4.63 -23.48 -32.31
CA ILE A 499 -5.84 -23.58 -31.47
C ILE A 499 -7.08 -23.75 -32.36
N SER A 500 -8.06 -24.55 -31.93
CA SER A 500 -9.44 -24.59 -32.45
C SER A 500 -10.41 -24.85 -31.31
N THR A 501 -11.47 -24.03 -31.15
CA THR A 501 -12.44 -24.13 -30.04
C THR A 501 -13.90 -24.37 -30.48
N ASN A 502 -14.13 -24.63 -31.77
CA ASN A 502 -15.48 -24.82 -32.33
C ASN A 502 -16.46 -23.67 -31.97
N ASN A 503 -16.02 -22.41 -32.11
CA ASN A 503 -16.76 -21.22 -31.71
C ASN A 503 -17.08 -21.14 -30.20
N SER A 504 -16.07 -21.41 -29.36
CA SER A 504 -16.11 -21.26 -27.90
C SER A 504 -15.02 -20.30 -27.39
N PRO A 505 -15.04 -19.85 -26.12
CA PRO A 505 -14.12 -18.82 -25.64
C PRO A 505 -12.64 -19.26 -25.62
N VAL A 506 -11.75 -18.29 -25.81
CA VAL A 506 -10.33 -18.39 -25.43
C VAL A 506 -10.07 -17.35 -24.33
N ASN A 507 -9.65 -17.84 -23.17
CA ASN A 507 -9.56 -17.06 -21.93
C ASN A 507 -8.16 -17.16 -21.35
N ILE A 508 -7.41 -16.06 -21.32
CA ILE A 508 -6.04 -15.99 -20.78
C ILE A 508 -6.02 -15.02 -19.60
N TYR A 509 -5.95 -15.55 -18.38
CA TYR A 509 -6.05 -14.79 -17.13
C TYR A 509 -4.77 -14.88 -16.31
N ALA A 510 -4.19 -13.72 -15.98
CA ALA A 510 -3.14 -13.60 -14.98
C ALA A 510 -3.57 -12.65 -13.86
N SER A 511 -3.57 -13.11 -12.62
CA SER A 511 -4.10 -12.36 -11.48
C SER A 511 -3.18 -12.41 -10.26
N ASP A 512 -2.85 -11.26 -9.68
CA ASP A 512 -2.25 -11.13 -8.35
C ASP A 512 -3.17 -10.31 -7.44
N ALA A 513 -3.41 -10.77 -6.21
CA ALA A 513 -4.18 -10.01 -5.22
C ALA A 513 -3.60 -10.26 -3.84
N THR A 514 -2.91 -9.24 -3.33
CA THR A 514 -1.93 -9.42 -2.28
C THR A 514 -2.03 -8.33 -1.23
N ARG A 515 -2.38 -8.76 0.00
CA ARG A 515 -2.34 -7.94 1.20
C ARG A 515 -1.06 -8.24 1.96
N TYR A 516 -0.21 -7.23 2.08
CA TYR A 516 1.07 -7.25 2.78
C TYR A 516 0.94 -6.45 4.08
N ARG A 517 1.46 -6.98 5.18
CA ARG A 517 1.49 -6.27 6.47
C ARG A 517 2.84 -6.36 7.15
N ALA A 518 3.43 -5.20 7.41
CA ALA A 518 4.69 -5.07 8.14
C ALA A 518 4.50 -4.06 9.29
N ASN A 519 4.37 -4.52 10.54
CA ASN A 519 4.16 -3.64 11.70
C ASN A 519 5.29 -3.73 12.76
N ALA A 520 5.83 -2.56 13.11
CA ALA A 520 7.08 -2.36 13.83
C ALA A 520 7.01 -2.64 15.36
N GLY A 521 7.87 -1.97 16.13
CA GLY A 521 8.00 -2.18 17.58
C GLY A 521 8.55 -0.99 18.38
N GLY A 522 8.39 -1.08 19.71
CA GLY A 522 8.67 -0.01 20.70
C GLY A 522 9.87 -0.27 21.61
N TYR A 523 10.51 0.80 22.12
CA TYR A 523 11.87 0.77 22.69
C TYR A 523 12.03 1.57 24.02
N ALA A 524 11.38 1.20 25.13
CA ALA A 524 11.09 1.93 26.42
C ALA A 524 12.16 2.65 27.39
N PHE A 525 13.28 3.34 27.00
CA PHE A 525 14.38 3.76 27.95
C PHE A 525 14.18 4.62 29.29
N SER A 526 15.16 4.46 30.25
CA SER A 526 15.43 5.08 31.60
C SER A 526 16.89 4.71 32.18
N VAL A 527 17.43 5.32 33.28
CA VAL A 527 18.87 5.38 33.84
C VAL A 527 18.87 5.76 35.40
N SER A 528 19.89 6.30 36.16
CA SER A 528 19.75 7.08 37.46
C SER A 528 21.01 7.64 38.23
N TYR A 529 20.88 8.59 39.22
CA TYR A 529 21.91 8.93 40.28
C TYR A 529 21.56 9.76 41.61
N THR A 530 21.59 9.26 42.88
CA THR A 530 21.47 10.11 44.15
C THR A 530 22.75 10.12 44.99
N ASN A 531 23.16 11.27 45.55
CA ASN A 531 24.21 11.40 46.57
C ASN A 531 23.79 12.13 47.86
N GLY A 532 24.08 11.54 49.03
CA GLY A 532 24.33 12.21 50.32
C GLY A 532 23.20 13.03 50.96
N ALA A 533 22.12 13.25 50.25
CA ALA A 533 20.90 13.89 50.72
C ALA A 533 20.00 12.87 51.41
N SER A 534 19.09 13.38 52.23
CA SER A 534 17.75 12.77 52.28
C SER A 534 17.10 13.03 50.91
N GLY A 535 17.06 12.04 50.00
CA GLY A 535 16.68 12.29 48.60
C GLY A 535 16.45 11.05 47.72
N VAL A 536 15.84 11.24 46.54
CA VAL A 536 15.21 10.17 45.72
C VAL A 536 15.45 10.32 44.21
N THR A 537 15.84 9.22 43.52
CA THR A 537 16.32 9.26 42.12
C THR A 537 15.86 8.14 41.07
N GLY A 538 16.25 8.12 39.74
CA GLY A 538 15.63 7.33 38.59
C GLY A 538 15.80 7.51 37.00
N ALA A 539 16.72 8.28 36.34
CA ALA A 539 17.15 8.37 34.86
C ALA A 539 16.31 8.13 33.52
N GLY A 540 16.71 8.60 32.29
CA GLY A 540 17.05 7.91 30.98
C GLY A 540 16.11 7.74 29.70
N ALA A 541 16.61 7.20 28.54
CA ALA A 541 16.36 7.71 27.13
C ALA A 541 15.89 6.83 25.88
N VAL A 542 14.62 6.85 25.43
CA VAL A 542 13.89 5.87 24.54
C VAL A 542 13.98 6.02 22.98
N GLY A 543 14.83 5.37 22.17
CA GLY A 543 14.83 5.56 20.67
C GLY A 543 14.20 4.42 19.84
N ALA A 544 13.29 4.59 18.83
CA ALA A 544 12.43 3.51 18.24
C ALA A 544 12.08 3.43 16.70
N SER A 545 11.39 2.31 16.33
CA SER A 545 10.62 1.81 15.13
C SER A 545 11.19 1.79 13.68
N ILE A 546 10.95 0.69 12.92
CA ILE A 546 10.97 0.57 11.43
C ILE A 546 9.87 -0.40 10.89
N SER A 547 9.22 -0.06 9.76
CA SER A 547 8.33 -0.96 8.97
C SER A 547 8.39 -0.77 7.45
N GLU A 548 8.44 -1.84 6.64
CA GLU A 548 8.51 -1.74 5.17
C GLU A 548 7.75 -2.87 4.41
N ASN A 549 7.05 -2.53 3.32
CA ASN A 549 6.63 -3.51 2.30
C ASN A 549 7.24 -3.09 0.94
N LEU A 550 8.04 -3.98 0.34
CA LEU A 550 8.81 -3.72 -0.88
C LEU A 550 8.45 -4.72 -1.99
N ILE A 551 7.81 -4.24 -3.05
CA ILE A 551 7.30 -5.04 -4.16
C ILE A 551 8.05 -4.65 -5.44
N GLY A 552 8.67 -5.60 -6.14
CA GLY A 552 9.49 -5.33 -7.33
C GLY A 552 10.63 -4.34 -7.03
N GLN A 553 11.44 -4.65 -6.01
CA GLN A 553 12.61 -3.85 -5.62
C GLN A 553 13.90 -4.70 -5.54
N GLY A 554 13.80 -6.03 -5.42
CA GLY A 554 14.93 -6.95 -5.56
C GLY A 554 15.07 -7.47 -6.99
N ASP A 555 13.94 -7.78 -7.60
CA ASP A 555 13.81 -8.39 -8.93
C ASP A 555 12.60 -7.79 -9.68
N THR A 556 12.24 -8.31 -10.86
CA THR A 556 11.05 -7.83 -11.59
C THR A 556 9.77 -8.52 -11.11
N HIS A 557 8.95 -7.81 -10.32
CA HIS A 557 7.57 -8.21 -10.04
C HIS A 557 6.64 -7.90 -11.23
N SER A 558 5.86 -8.87 -11.70
CA SER A 558 4.98 -8.66 -12.85
C SER A 558 3.83 -9.66 -12.98
N THR A 559 2.70 -9.20 -13.50
CA THR A 559 1.52 -9.99 -13.84
C THR A 559 1.24 -9.85 -15.34
N LYS A 560 1.27 -10.95 -16.11
CA LYS A 560 1.22 -10.90 -17.58
C LYS A 560 0.26 -11.92 -18.18
N ALA A 561 -0.56 -11.50 -19.14
CA ALA A 561 -1.43 -12.39 -19.90
C ALA A 561 -1.24 -12.14 -21.40
N PHE A 562 -0.78 -13.12 -22.19
CA PHE A 562 -0.50 -12.86 -23.60
C PHE A 562 -0.65 -14.03 -24.56
N ILE A 563 -0.81 -13.66 -25.84
CA ILE A 563 -0.79 -14.57 -26.99
C ILE A 563 0.28 -14.06 -27.98
N ASP A 564 1.28 -14.88 -28.31
CA ASP A 564 2.41 -14.48 -29.17
C ASP A 564 2.76 -15.54 -30.22
N ASN A 565 2.63 -15.20 -31.51
CA ASN A 565 2.90 -16.11 -32.63
C ASN A 565 2.04 -17.39 -32.58
N VAL A 566 0.72 -17.23 -32.60
CA VAL A 566 -0.26 -18.32 -32.49
C VAL A 566 -1.19 -18.34 -33.70
N THR A 567 -1.63 -19.52 -34.12
CA THR A 567 -2.62 -19.72 -35.19
C THR A 567 -3.95 -20.15 -34.59
N ILE A 568 -4.96 -19.29 -34.60
CA ILE A 568 -6.33 -19.65 -34.22
C ILE A 568 -7.09 -20.09 -35.49
N SER A 569 -7.54 -21.34 -35.51
CA SER A 569 -8.13 -22.01 -36.66
C SER A 569 -9.65 -22.06 -36.52
N GLY A 570 -10.36 -21.31 -37.36
CA GLY A 570 -11.79 -21.09 -37.23
C GLY A 570 -12.13 -19.99 -36.22
N PRO A 571 -13.42 -19.66 -36.04
CA PRO A 571 -13.85 -18.64 -35.09
C PRO A 571 -13.81 -19.15 -33.65
N VAL A 572 -13.46 -18.26 -32.72
CA VAL A 572 -13.75 -18.37 -31.28
C VAL A 572 -15.08 -17.66 -31.00
N SER A 573 -15.74 -17.95 -29.88
CA SER A 573 -16.87 -17.08 -29.49
C SER A 573 -16.37 -15.73 -29.01
N GLU A 574 -15.40 -15.73 -28.10
CA GLU A 574 -14.87 -14.56 -27.41
C GLU A 574 -13.36 -14.76 -27.22
N LEU A 575 -12.58 -13.68 -27.21
CA LEU A 575 -11.18 -13.71 -26.78
C LEU A 575 -10.98 -12.74 -25.61
N VAL A 576 -10.60 -13.27 -24.44
CA VAL A 576 -10.20 -12.46 -23.28
C VAL A 576 -8.73 -12.70 -22.97
N VAL A 577 -7.95 -11.62 -22.91
CA VAL A 577 -6.55 -11.60 -22.49
C VAL A 577 -6.42 -10.54 -21.39
N ARG A 578 -6.47 -10.97 -20.13
CA ARG A 578 -6.57 -10.08 -18.96
C ARG A 578 -5.47 -10.31 -17.93
N SER A 579 -4.79 -9.22 -17.57
CA SER A 579 -3.87 -9.13 -16.44
C SER A 579 -4.44 -8.21 -15.36
N GLU A 580 -4.36 -8.63 -14.11
CA GLU A 580 -4.95 -7.95 -12.95
C GLU A 580 -3.97 -8.00 -11.77
N SER A 581 -3.60 -6.85 -11.20
CA SER A 581 -2.85 -6.79 -9.94
C SER A 581 -3.58 -5.89 -8.94
N THR A 582 -3.86 -6.41 -7.75
CA THR A 582 -4.49 -5.63 -6.67
C THR A 582 -3.64 -5.74 -5.39
N ALA A 583 -2.80 -4.74 -5.16
CA ALA A 583 -1.80 -4.75 -4.09
C ALA A 583 -2.23 -3.80 -2.95
N THR A 584 -2.28 -4.31 -1.71
CA THR A 584 -2.53 -3.51 -0.51
C THR A 584 -1.36 -3.65 0.46
N LEU A 585 -0.57 -2.58 0.58
CA LEU A 585 0.61 -2.51 1.44
C LEU A 585 0.26 -1.76 2.73
N GLU A 586 0.11 -2.49 3.83
CA GLU A 586 -0.20 -1.94 5.15
C GLU A 586 1.05 -1.92 6.04
N SER A 587 1.44 -0.74 6.52
CA SER A 587 2.59 -0.62 7.42
C SER A 587 2.36 0.40 8.52
N VAL A 588 2.62 -0.01 9.76
CA VAL A 588 2.48 0.82 10.97
C VAL A 588 3.79 0.85 11.74
N GLY A 589 4.31 2.06 11.99
CA GLY A 589 5.50 2.32 12.78
C GLY A 589 5.19 3.13 14.03
N ILE A 590 5.41 2.54 15.22
CA ILE A 590 5.24 3.14 16.56
C ILE A 590 6.24 2.43 17.49
N GLY A 591 6.98 3.04 18.41
CA GLY A 591 7.01 4.41 18.96
C GLY A 591 7.68 4.40 20.35
N ALA A 592 7.72 5.53 21.10
CA ALA A 592 8.68 5.70 22.22
C ALA A 592 8.27 6.63 23.40
N ALA A 593 8.16 6.12 24.66
CA ALA A 593 8.02 6.86 25.96
C ALA A 593 8.70 6.15 27.20
N ALA A 594 8.85 6.82 28.39
CA ALA A 594 10.06 6.73 29.27
C ALA A 594 9.92 6.78 30.86
N SER A 595 11.01 6.70 31.68
CA SER A 595 11.04 6.85 33.21
C SER A 595 12.17 7.78 33.85
N GLY A 596 12.20 8.03 35.20
CA GLY A 596 12.69 9.20 36.05
C GLY A 596 14.13 9.85 36.04
N THR A 597 14.51 10.70 37.06
CA THR A 597 15.59 10.83 38.14
C THR A 597 17.24 11.18 38.23
N ALA A 598 17.91 12.22 38.89
CA ALA A 598 19.38 12.44 39.38
C ALA A 598 19.85 13.40 40.65
N VAL A 599 19.61 13.14 41.97
CA VAL A 599 19.77 14.05 43.19
C VAL A 599 21.15 14.29 43.93
N ASP A 600 21.38 15.43 44.63
CA ASP A 600 22.53 15.68 45.58
C ASP A 600 22.27 16.37 46.98
N SER A 601 23.30 16.28 47.84
CA SER A 601 23.48 16.30 49.32
C SER A 601 23.10 17.54 50.14
N THR A 602 21.83 17.57 50.56
CA THR A 602 21.17 18.75 51.13
C THR A 602 19.89 18.34 51.89
N PRO A 603 19.11 19.27 52.50
CA PRO A 603 17.77 18.96 53.04
C PRO A 603 16.72 18.82 51.91
N ASP A 604 16.32 17.57 51.67
CA ASP A 604 15.20 17.09 50.84
C ASP A 604 15.27 17.49 49.36
N THR A 605 15.72 16.56 48.52
CA THR A 605 15.95 16.80 47.08
C THR A 605 15.44 15.71 46.17
N PHE A 606 15.04 16.14 44.96
CA PHE A 606 14.17 15.38 44.08
C PHE A 606 14.39 15.69 42.61
N ASN A 607 14.32 14.66 41.77
CA ASN A 607 14.74 14.72 40.38
C ASN A 607 13.64 14.31 39.31
N PHE A 608 13.90 13.89 38.03
CA PHE A 608 12.95 13.26 37.01
C PHE A 608 13.47 13.03 35.51
N GLU A 609 14.76 12.80 35.29
CA GLU A 609 15.67 12.36 34.17
C GLU A 609 15.23 11.58 32.85
N LEU A 610 13.97 11.35 32.44
CA LEU A 610 13.58 10.53 31.23
C LEU A 610 14.16 10.96 29.83
N SER A 611 13.92 10.27 28.68
CA SER A 611 14.20 10.73 27.28
C SER A 611 13.49 9.86 26.19
N GLY A 612 13.41 10.19 24.87
CA GLY A 612 12.95 9.23 23.83
C GLY A 612 12.20 9.59 22.50
N ALA A 613 12.63 9.11 21.31
CA ALA A 613 12.12 9.44 19.96
C ALA A 613 11.94 8.26 18.99
N GLY A 614 11.21 8.46 17.88
CA GLY A 614 11.53 7.81 16.59
C GLY A 614 10.54 6.77 16.05
N VAL A 615 10.38 6.80 14.71
CA VAL A 615 9.66 5.89 13.81
C VAL A 615 10.14 6.14 12.36
N GLY A 616 10.16 5.11 11.52
CA GLY A 616 10.15 5.25 10.05
C GLY A 616 9.35 4.14 9.35
N VAL A 617 8.57 4.48 8.32
CA VAL A 617 7.72 3.54 7.56
C VAL A 617 7.90 3.76 6.05
N THR A 618 8.20 2.70 5.29
CA THR A 618 8.54 2.83 3.85
C THR A 618 7.87 1.77 2.98
N ASN A 619 6.84 2.14 2.21
CA ASN A 619 6.16 1.23 1.28
C ASN A 619 6.47 1.60 -0.18
N LYS A 620 7.00 0.64 -0.96
CA LYS A 620 7.42 0.86 -2.35
C LYS A 620 6.95 -0.27 -3.26
N GLN A 621 6.33 0.11 -4.37
CA GLN A 621 5.95 -0.81 -5.44
C GLN A 621 6.55 -0.38 -6.79
N THR A 622 7.07 -1.36 -7.51
CA THR A 622 7.29 -1.31 -8.97
C THR A 622 6.66 -2.58 -9.54
N SER A 623 5.58 -2.45 -10.31
CA SER A 623 4.89 -3.60 -10.91
C SER A 623 4.74 -3.42 -12.41
N ILE A 624 4.92 -4.49 -13.19
CA ILE A 624 4.58 -4.51 -14.61
C ILE A 624 3.31 -5.34 -14.80
N ILE A 625 2.23 -4.71 -15.24
CA ILE A 625 0.94 -5.36 -15.53
C ILE A 625 0.74 -5.27 -17.04
N GLU A 626 0.82 -6.40 -17.75
CA GLU A 626 0.97 -6.39 -19.21
C GLU A 626 0.09 -7.44 -19.90
N SER A 627 -0.85 -6.98 -20.73
CA SER A 627 -1.71 -7.81 -21.57
C SER A 627 -1.52 -7.52 -23.05
N PHE A 628 -1.26 -8.55 -23.86
CA PHE A 628 -1.11 -8.34 -25.30
C PHE A 628 -1.47 -9.52 -26.20
N VAL A 629 -1.80 -9.19 -27.44
CA VAL A 629 -1.86 -10.12 -28.58
C VAL A 629 -0.85 -9.66 -29.62
N ASN A 630 0.10 -10.54 -29.97
CA ASN A 630 1.21 -10.24 -30.88
C ASN A 630 1.31 -11.29 -31.99
N ARG A 631 1.50 -10.84 -33.24
CA ARG A 631 1.82 -11.71 -34.40
C ARG A 631 0.86 -12.90 -34.55
N THR A 632 -0.43 -12.66 -34.35
CA THR A 632 -1.48 -13.68 -34.22
C THR A 632 -2.71 -13.24 -35.01
N THR A 633 -3.42 -14.18 -35.63
CA THR A 633 -4.71 -13.91 -36.27
C THR A 633 -5.84 -14.38 -35.36
N VAL A 634 -6.83 -13.51 -35.14
CA VAL A 634 -8.00 -13.72 -34.28
C VAL A 634 -9.28 -13.46 -35.08
N ASN A 635 -10.25 -14.36 -34.96
CA ASN A 635 -11.59 -14.19 -35.50
C ASN A 635 -12.60 -14.59 -34.42
N ALA A 636 -13.36 -13.64 -33.90
CA ALA A 636 -14.31 -13.84 -32.79
C ALA A 636 -15.75 -13.54 -33.22
N SER A 637 -16.70 -14.42 -32.84
CA SER A 637 -18.14 -14.23 -33.10
C SER A 637 -18.84 -13.32 -32.07
N SER A 638 -18.08 -12.78 -31.11
CA SER A 638 -18.46 -11.88 -30.03
C SER A 638 -17.22 -10.99 -29.73
N ASP A 639 -17.17 -10.37 -28.57
CA ASP A 639 -16.16 -9.40 -28.18
C ASP A 639 -14.71 -9.93 -28.16
N VAL A 640 -13.75 -8.99 -28.25
CA VAL A 640 -12.33 -9.21 -27.96
C VAL A 640 -11.86 -8.20 -26.91
N ALA A 641 -11.37 -8.70 -25.77
CA ALA A 641 -10.94 -7.89 -24.63
C ALA A 641 -9.46 -8.13 -24.29
N ILE A 642 -8.62 -7.12 -24.52
CA ILE A 642 -7.22 -7.09 -24.07
C ILE A 642 -7.14 -6.05 -22.94
N THR A 643 -7.05 -6.49 -21.68
CA THR A 643 -7.20 -5.58 -20.53
C THR A 643 -6.13 -5.77 -19.46
N ALA A 644 -5.43 -4.71 -19.10
CA ALA A 644 -4.49 -4.66 -17.99
C ALA A 644 -5.01 -3.72 -16.90
N PHE A 645 -5.11 -4.22 -15.66
CA PHE A 645 -5.65 -3.47 -14.52
C PHE A 645 -4.71 -3.53 -13.31
N ASP A 646 -4.38 -2.36 -12.74
CA ASP A 646 -3.71 -2.23 -11.45
C ASP A 646 -4.60 -1.46 -10.46
N ALA A 647 -4.74 -1.99 -9.24
CA ALA A 647 -5.24 -1.25 -8.09
C ALA A 647 -4.28 -1.37 -6.91
N THR A 648 -3.40 -0.38 -6.77
CA THR A 648 -2.39 -0.29 -5.73
C THR A 648 -2.80 0.67 -4.62
N LYS A 649 -2.89 0.17 -3.38
CA LYS A 649 -3.10 0.99 -2.18
C LYS A 649 -1.96 0.85 -1.19
N ILE A 650 -1.43 1.98 -0.76
CA ILE A 650 -0.49 2.11 0.35
C ILE A 650 -1.19 2.76 1.55
N LEU A 651 -1.09 2.11 2.71
CA LEU A 651 -1.40 2.65 4.03
C LEU A 651 -0.11 2.72 4.85
N ALA A 652 0.27 3.91 5.31
CA ALA A 652 1.54 4.15 6.00
C ALA A 652 1.38 5.09 7.21
N ASP A 653 1.23 4.51 8.40
CA ASP A 653 1.02 5.23 9.66
C ASP A 653 2.29 5.27 10.51
N ALA A 654 2.76 6.48 10.83
CA ALA A 654 4.00 6.70 11.58
C ALA A 654 3.79 7.63 12.80
N GLY A 655 4.15 7.19 14.02
CA GLY A 655 3.97 8.01 15.23
C GLY A 655 4.94 7.74 16.40
N GLY A 656 5.66 8.76 16.89
CA GLY A 656 6.64 8.57 17.98
C GLY A 656 7.03 9.78 18.83
N GLY A 657 7.15 9.58 20.16
CA GLY A 657 7.88 10.47 21.07
C GLY A 657 7.36 10.59 22.51
N ALA A 658 8.28 10.70 23.49
CA ALA A 658 8.21 11.44 24.76
C ALA A 658 9.52 11.28 25.59
N LEU A 659 10.05 12.35 26.18
CA LEU A 659 11.39 12.48 26.82
C LEU A 659 11.26 13.32 28.12
N SER A 660 12.12 13.18 29.15
CA SER A 660 12.11 13.99 30.40
C SER A 660 13.48 14.59 30.76
N ILE A 661 13.65 15.22 31.92
CA ILE A 661 14.78 15.08 32.87
C ILE A 661 14.38 15.79 34.22
N LYS A 662 15.16 16.01 35.31
CA LYS A 662 14.93 17.03 36.41
C LYS A 662 16.00 17.00 37.49
N LEU A 663 16.67 18.11 37.79
CA LEU A 663 17.83 18.25 38.70
C LEU A 663 17.49 18.82 40.10
N GLY A 664 18.24 18.47 41.18
CA GLY A 664 17.82 18.71 42.60
C GLY A 664 18.88 18.82 43.74
N LEU A 665 18.91 19.94 44.49
CA LEU A 665 19.93 20.43 45.47
C LEU A 665 19.36 21.46 46.51
N GLY A 666 18.99 21.06 47.73
CA GLY A 666 18.48 21.86 48.86
C GLY A 666 19.37 23.01 49.36
N GLY A 667 18.79 23.92 50.17
CA GLY A 667 19.54 25.02 50.81
C GLY A 667 20.34 25.94 49.86
N SER A 668 19.85 26.35 48.68
CA SER A 668 18.43 26.52 48.33
C SER A 668 17.99 25.55 47.23
N ARG A 669 16.98 24.72 47.55
CA ARG A 669 16.36 23.68 46.71
C ARG A 669 16.41 24.02 45.21
N THR A 670 17.36 23.43 44.47
CA THR A 670 17.16 22.91 43.10
C THR A 670 16.21 21.73 43.15
N ASN A 671 15.39 21.59 42.10
CA ASN A 671 14.30 20.64 41.88
C ASN A 671 13.58 21.05 40.56
N GLY A 672 14.02 20.60 39.37
CA GLY A 672 13.26 20.69 38.09
C GLY A 672 14.07 20.30 36.83
N LEU A 673 13.48 20.23 35.63
CA LEU A 673 12.91 19.12 34.83
C LEU A 673 13.49 19.23 33.42
N ASN A 674 13.62 18.19 32.60
CA ASN A 674 14.48 18.27 31.41
C ASN A 674 13.99 17.58 30.08
N LEU A 675 12.65 17.53 29.91
CA LEU A 675 11.83 16.80 28.90
C LEU A 675 11.85 17.25 27.40
N SER A 676 11.90 16.40 26.37
CA SER A 676 11.93 16.88 24.95
C SER A 676 11.04 16.06 23.95
N VAL A 677 11.35 16.11 22.63
CA VAL A 677 11.39 15.00 21.64
C VAL A 677 10.25 14.77 20.63
N GLY A 678 10.47 13.79 19.74
CA GLY A 678 9.42 13.00 19.08
C GLY A 678 9.56 13.09 17.59
N ALA A 679 9.64 11.95 16.90
CA ALA A 679 9.95 11.89 15.48
C ALA A 679 9.19 10.74 14.81
N ALA A 680 8.63 11.01 13.62
CA ALA A 680 8.02 10.03 12.75
C ALA A 680 8.24 10.34 11.27
N LEU A 681 8.17 9.31 10.43
CA LEU A 681 8.46 9.37 9.00
C LEU A 681 7.63 8.33 8.23
N ALA A 682 6.99 8.75 7.14
CA ALA A 682 6.39 7.85 6.15
C ALA A 682 6.90 8.23 4.74
N GLU A 683 7.57 7.30 4.05
CA GLU A 683 8.02 7.47 2.66
C GLU A 683 7.39 6.41 1.73
N ASN A 684 6.59 6.84 0.76
CA ASN A 684 5.79 5.95 -0.07
C ASN A 684 6.07 6.17 -1.56
N ARG A 685 6.20 5.08 -2.34
CA ARG A 685 6.35 5.14 -3.81
C ARG A 685 5.49 4.12 -4.52
N ILE A 686 4.67 4.56 -5.46
CA ILE A 686 4.04 3.70 -6.47
C ILE A 686 4.64 4.04 -7.85
N ALA A 687 4.98 3.02 -8.63
CA ALA A 687 5.53 3.19 -9.97
C ALA A 687 5.17 1.99 -10.86
N ASN A 688 3.91 1.94 -11.27
CA ASN A 688 3.38 0.82 -12.03
C ASN A 688 3.47 1.09 -13.54
N GLU A 689 3.83 0.07 -14.31
CA GLU A 689 3.91 0.08 -15.77
C GLU A 689 2.77 -0.81 -16.29
N VAL A 690 1.62 -0.20 -16.63
CA VAL A 690 0.37 -0.89 -17.02
C VAL A 690 0.17 -0.78 -18.52
N LYS A 691 0.04 -1.92 -19.21
CA LYS A 691 0.02 -2.02 -20.68
C LYS A 691 -1.05 -2.97 -21.19
N ALA A 692 -1.86 -2.49 -22.12
CA ALA A 692 -2.75 -3.32 -22.95
C ALA A 692 -2.48 -3.02 -24.42
N TYR A 693 -2.09 -4.02 -25.22
CA TYR A 693 -1.83 -3.76 -26.65
C TYR A 693 -2.09 -4.91 -27.63
N SER A 694 -2.43 -4.54 -28.86
CA SER A 694 -2.32 -5.39 -30.05
C SER A 694 -1.10 -4.95 -30.87
N GLN A 695 -0.26 -5.89 -31.29
CA GLN A 695 0.92 -5.63 -32.14
C GLN A 695 1.01 -6.63 -33.29
N SER A 696 1.01 -6.14 -34.54
CA SER A 696 1.16 -6.97 -35.75
C SER A 696 0.21 -8.17 -35.79
N ALA A 697 -1.01 -7.99 -35.27
CA ALA A 697 -2.03 -9.02 -35.12
C ALA A 697 -3.29 -8.62 -35.89
N ASP A 698 -3.81 -9.54 -36.71
CA ASP A 698 -5.08 -9.37 -37.41
C ASP A 698 -6.21 -9.80 -36.49
N ILE A 699 -7.02 -8.85 -36.03
CA ILE A 699 -8.11 -9.08 -35.08
C ILE A 699 -9.44 -8.71 -35.72
N THR A 700 -10.32 -9.70 -35.91
CA THR A 700 -11.71 -9.49 -36.31
C THR A 700 -12.66 -9.92 -35.18
N SER A 701 -13.63 -9.08 -34.85
CA SER A 701 -14.73 -9.34 -33.92
C SER A 701 -16.06 -9.03 -34.61
N ALA A 702 -17.10 -9.83 -34.33
CA ALA A 702 -18.47 -9.54 -34.76
C ALA A 702 -19.21 -8.52 -33.86
N LEU A 703 -18.65 -8.20 -32.69
CA LEU A 703 -19.12 -7.21 -31.72
C LEU A 703 -17.97 -6.24 -31.37
N ASP A 704 -17.73 -5.94 -30.09
CA ASP A 704 -16.81 -4.88 -29.68
C ASP A 704 -15.36 -5.37 -29.53
N ILE A 705 -14.39 -4.47 -29.72
CA ILE A 705 -12.97 -4.70 -29.40
C ILE A 705 -12.54 -3.67 -28.36
N THR A 706 -12.07 -4.14 -27.21
CA THR A 706 -11.57 -3.30 -26.11
C THR A 706 -10.11 -3.59 -25.83
N VAL A 707 -9.28 -2.55 -25.94
CA VAL A 707 -7.89 -2.52 -25.48
C VAL A 707 -7.80 -1.49 -24.35
N SER A 708 -7.76 -1.95 -23.09
CA SER A 708 -7.85 -1.05 -21.92
C SER A 708 -6.71 -1.26 -20.93
N ALA A 709 -5.99 -0.19 -20.61
CA ALA A 709 -4.99 -0.13 -19.55
C ALA A 709 -5.49 0.84 -18.46
N GLU A 710 -5.74 0.34 -17.25
CA GLU A 710 -6.28 1.12 -16.13
C GLU A 710 -5.43 0.96 -14.87
N ASN A 711 -5.15 2.07 -14.20
CA ASN A 711 -4.35 2.13 -12.99
C ASN A 711 -5.03 3.00 -11.92
N ILE A 712 -5.25 2.43 -10.74
CA ILE A 712 -5.75 3.12 -9.54
C ILE A 712 -4.66 3.10 -8.48
N SER A 713 -4.03 4.24 -8.22
CA SER A 713 -2.94 4.38 -7.25
C SER A 713 -3.35 5.28 -6.09
N THR A 714 -3.36 4.73 -4.88
CA THR A 714 -3.73 5.48 -3.66
C THR A 714 -2.64 5.38 -2.60
N ILE A 715 -2.18 6.53 -2.10
CA ILE A 715 -1.31 6.63 -0.93
C ILE A 715 -2.06 7.42 0.15
N GLU A 716 -2.27 6.81 1.32
CA GLU A 716 -2.74 7.50 2.52
C GLU A 716 -1.65 7.38 3.59
N ALA A 717 -1.07 8.51 3.99
CA ALA A 717 0.13 8.57 4.84
C ALA A 717 -0.02 9.57 5.98
N LEU A 718 0.25 9.12 7.21
CA LEU A 718 0.17 9.92 8.44
C LEU A 718 1.52 9.89 9.18
N SER A 719 1.97 11.05 9.66
CA SER A 719 3.21 11.21 10.40
C SER A 719 3.02 12.11 11.62
N VAL A 720 3.34 11.62 12.83
CA VAL A 720 3.14 12.36 14.09
C VAL A 720 4.36 12.31 15.01
N GLY A 721 4.97 13.47 15.29
CA GLY A 721 6.03 13.64 16.27
C GLY A 721 5.57 14.47 17.48
N VAL A 722 5.82 13.99 18.69
CA VAL A 722 5.30 14.62 19.93
C VAL A 722 6.30 14.65 21.09
N GLY A 723 6.36 15.82 21.73
CA GLY A 723 7.23 16.07 22.88
C GLY A 723 6.73 17.18 23.81
N GLY A 724 7.33 17.23 24.98
CA GLY A 724 7.29 18.32 25.96
C GLY A 724 8.57 18.22 26.76
N SER A 725 9.08 19.17 27.57
CA SER A 725 8.48 20.14 28.50
C SER A 725 9.51 20.74 29.53
N PHE A 726 10.65 20.13 29.93
CA PHE A 726 11.64 20.57 30.99
C PHE A 726 11.08 21.34 32.28
N GLN A 727 11.96 21.90 33.15
CA GLN A 727 11.86 22.77 34.37
C GLN A 727 13.28 23.04 35.00
N SER A 728 13.45 23.65 36.20
CA SER A 728 14.68 23.60 37.07
C SER A 728 14.72 24.63 38.23
N ALA A 729 14.07 24.32 39.37
CA ALA A 729 13.95 25.30 40.46
C ALA A 729 14.69 24.96 41.73
N ALA A 730 15.73 25.67 42.13
CA ALA A 730 16.74 26.49 41.43
C ALA A 730 17.44 25.85 40.21
N ALA A 731 18.13 26.71 39.44
CA ALA A 731 19.03 26.54 38.28
C ALA A 731 19.06 25.22 37.47
N GLY A 732 18.90 25.34 36.14
CA GLY A 732 19.02 24.26 35.13
C GLY A 732 18.46 24.68 33.76
N VAL A 733 18.41 23.77 32.79
CA VAL A 733 18.06 24.07 31.38
C VAL A 733 16.59 23.71 31.08
N THR A 734 16.01 24.22 29.99
CA THR A 734 14.68 23.81 29.47
C THR A 734 14.65 23.76 27.92
N ALA A 735 14.13 22.71 27.26
CA ALA A 735 14.06 22.52 25.78
C ALA A 735 12.95 21.54 25.27
N SER A 736 12.67 21.39 23.96
CA SER A 736 11.93 20.24 23.38
C SER A 736 11.99 20.29 21.87
N GLY A 737 12.37 19.19 21.20
CA GLY A 737 12.03 18.98 19.79
C GLY A 737 10.62 18.39 19.63
N ALA A 738 10.15 18.31 18.38
CA ALA A 738 9.13 17.39 17.85
C ALA A 738 9.18 17.46 16.30
N GLY A 739 8.94 16.36 15.60
CA GLY A 739 9.22 16.22 14.16
C GLY A 739 8.29 15.24 13.44
N ALA A 740 7.65 15.67 12.35
CA ALA A 740 6.93 14.77 11.45
C ALA A 740 7.27 15.03 9.98
N SER A 741 7.29 13.96 9.19
CA SER A 741 7.53 14.02 7.76
C SER A 741 6.71 12.98 7.00
N THR A 742 5.97 13.41 5.98
CA THR A 742 5.41 12.55 4.93
C THR A 742 6.11 12.82 3.60
N LYS A 743 6.40 11.78 2.83
CA LYS A 743 7.02 11.89 1.49
C LYS A 743 6.38 10.87 0.55
N ASN A 744 5.60 11.31 -0.42
CA ASN A 744 4.80 10.42 -1.26
C ASN A 744 5.08 10.69 -2.75
N ILE A 745 5.33 9.63 -3.51
CA ILE A 745 5.69 9.71 -4.94
C ILE A 745 4.84 8.71 -5.73
N VAL A 746 4.18 9.17 -6.79
CA VAL A 746 3.50 8.31 -7.77
C VAL A 746 4.07 8.60 -9.16
N THR A 747 4.59 7.57 -9.83
CA THR A 747 5.24 7.68 -11.15
C THR A 747 4.83 6.52 -12.05
N ASN A 748 3.57 6.53 -12.49
CA ASN A 748 2.97 5.45 -13.27
C ASN A 748 3.09 5.69 -14.78
N VAL A 749 3.19 4.61 -15.56
CA VAL A 749 3.17 4.63 -17.03
C VAL A 749 2.02 3.75 -17.49
N ILE A 750 0.98 4.36 -18.04
CA ILE A 750 -0.21 3.66 -18.54
C ILE A 750 -0.20 3.76 -20.06
N THR A 751 -0.29 2.64 -20.76
CA THR A 751 -0.28 2.59 -22.23
C THR A 751 -1.33 1.62 -22.78
N ALA A 752 -2.30 2.14 -23.52
CA ALA A 752 -3.21 1.33 -24.35
C ALA A 752 -2.88 1.54 -25.84
N ALA A 753 -2.75 0.48 -26.63
CA ALA A 753 -2.32 0.62 -28.02
C ALA A 753 -2.82 -0.45 -29.02
N VAL A 754 -3.05 -0.03 -30.26
CA VAL A 754 -3.15 -0.92 -31.43
C VAL A 754 -2.11 -0.50 -32.46
N VAL A 755 -1.23 -1.42 -32.87
CA VAL A 755 -0.05 -1.14 -33.70
C VAL A 755 0.13 -2.20 -34.79
N ASP A 756 0.18 -1.77 -36.06
CA ASP A 756 0.40 -2.65 -37.21
C ASP A 756 1.85 -3.17 -37.28
N GLN A 757 2.85 -2.29 -37.34
CA GLN A 757 4.27 -2.68 -37.38
C GLN A 757 5.13 -1.81 -36.46
N ALA A 758 5.97 -2.47 -35.64
CA ALA A 758 6.94 -1.80 -34.77
C ALA A 758 8.29 -2.54 -34.75
N THR A 759 9.37 -1.80 -34.99
CA THR A 759 10.75 -2.26 -34.78
C THR A 759 11.13 -2.02 -33.31
N PRO A 760 11.61 -3.02 -32.56
CA PRO A 760 11.89 -2.88 -31.13
C PRO A 760 12.80 -1.68 -30.79
N SER A 761 12.22 -0.65 -30.17
CA SER A 761 12.94 0.46 -29.54
C SER A 761 13.38 0.04 -28.14
N SER A 762 14.69 0.01 -27.89
CA SER A 762 15.23 -0.23 -26.53
C SER A 762 15.07 0.96 -25.58
N THR A 763 14.33 2.00 -25.98
CA THR A 763 14.18 3.28 -25.27
C THR A 763 12.79 3.38 -24.65
N ARG A 764 12.72 3.40 -23.32
CA ARG A 764 11.52 3.20 -22.47
C ARG A 764 10.49 4.36 -22.48
N THR A 765 10.28 5.03 -23.62
CA THR A 765 9.46 6.26 -23.70
C THR A 765 8.46 6.26 -24.86
N GLU A 766 8.78 5.61 -25.99
CA GLU A 766 7.89 5.45 -27.14
C GLU A 766 8.04 4.03 -27.72
N MET A 767 6.94 3.40 -28.12
CA MET A 767 7.00 2.17 -28.92
C MET A 767 7.55 2.51 -30.31
N GLY A 768 8.59 1.80 -30.74
CA GLY A 768 9.33 2.12 -31.96
C GLY A 768 8.55 1.82 -33.24
N ILE A 769 7.81 2.80 -33.76
CA ILE A 769 7.04 2.68 -35.01
C ILE A 769 7.99 2.30 -36.17
N ALA A 770 7.67 1.22 -36.87
CA ALA A 770 8.47 0.78 -38.02
C ALA A 770 8.22 1.68 -39.25
N THR A 771 9.27 1.98 -40.01
CA THR A 771 9.19 2.80 -41.23
C THR A 771 9.24 2.00 -42.53
N THR A 772 9.20 0.67 -42.46
CA THR A 772 9.39 -0.24 -43.61
C THR A 772 8.14 -1.04 -43.90
N ALA A 773 7.40 -0.68 -44.96
CA ALA A 773 6.22 -1.42 -45.39
C ALA A 773 6.58 -2.64 -46.26
N ASN A 774 6.19 -3.84 -45.84
CA ASN A 774 6.03 -5.01 -46.70
C ASN A 774 5.10 -6.06 -46.04
N SER A 775 4.49 -6.93 -46.83
CA SER A 775 3.32 -7.77 -46.48
C SER A 775 2.04 -6.96 -46.22
N THR A 776 0.91 -7.65 -46.12
CA THR A 776 -0.41 -7.04 -45.87
C THR A 776 -0.44 -6.32 -44.51
N PRO A 777 -0.98 -5.08 -44.43
CA PRO A 777 -1.17 -4.38 -43.16
C PRO A 777 -2.02 -5.21 -42.19
N ALA A 778 -1.61 -5.29 -40.92
CA ALA A 778 -2.44 -5.91 -39.89
C ALA A 778 -3.68 -5.05 -39.64
N SER A 779 -4.84 -5.71 -39.57
CA SER A 779 -6.15 -5.08 -39.50
C SER A 779 -6.84 -5.37 -38.16
N THR A 780 -7.45 -4.34 -37.55
CA THR A 780 -8.30 -4.49 -36.37
C THR A 780 -9.73 -4.07 -36.72
N GLN A 781 -10.67 -5.00 -36.67
CA GLN A 781 -12.02 -4.85 -37.24
C GLN A 781 -13.09 -5.29 -36.22
N ALA A 782 -13.77 -4.33 -35.62
CA ALA A 782 -14.89 -4.54 -34.71
C ALA A 782 -16.23 -4.48 -35.47
N GLY A 783 -17.18 -5.35 -35.11
CA GLY A 783 -18.55 -5.32 -35.63
C GLY A 783 -19.41 -4.26 -34.96
N GLY A 784 -19.18 -4.04 -33.67
CA GLY A 784 -19.61 -2.86 -32.92
C GLY A 784 -18.46 -1.86 -32.77
N ASN A 785 -18.17 -1.46 -31.53
CA ASN A 785 -17.22 -0.41 -31.19
C ASN A 785 -15.76 -0.89 -31.08
N LEU A 786 -14.83 0.04 -31.27
CA LEU A 786 -13.41 -0.16 -31.02
C LEU A 786 -12.92 0.87 -29.98
N LEU A 787 -12.56 0.39 -28.79
CA LEU A 787 -12.11 1.22 -27.66
C LEU A 787 -10.63 0.97 -27.37
N ILE A 788 -9.82 2.04 -27.40
CA ILE A 788 -8.44 2.07 -26.92
C ILE A 788 -8.38 3.07 -25.76
N SER A 789 -8.28 2.57 -24.52
CA SER A 789 -8.50 3.36 -23.31
C SER A 789 -7.32 3.26 -22.34
N ALA A 790 -6.68 4.40 -22.05
CA ALA A 790 -5.64 4.52 -21.03
C ALA A 790 -6.15 5.41 -19.89
N ILE A 791 -6.26 4.87 -18.68
CA ILE A 791 -6.81 5.56 -17.51
C ILE A 791 -5.84 5.48 -16.32
N ASP A 792 -5.50 6.64 -15.76
CA ASP A 792 -4.83 6.75 -14.46
C ASP A 792 -5.68 7.53 -13.45
N SER A 793 -5.80 6.99 -12.24
CA SER A 793 -6.44 7.64 -11.10
C SER A 793 -5.50 7.58 -9.89
N SER A 794 -4.75 8.67 -9.66
CA SER A 794 -3.67 8.75 -8.68
C SER A 794 -3.97 9.76 -7.56
N THR A 795 -4.06 9.28 -6.33
CA THR A 795 -4.39 10.10 -5.14
C THR A 795 -3.34 9.95 -4.04
N ILE A 796 -2.90 11.08 -3.50
CA ILE A 796 -2.06 11.19 -2.31
C ILE A 796 -2.82 11.94 -1.21
N LYS A 797 -2.88 11.38 0.00
CA LYS A 797 -3.23 12.08 1.25
C LYS A 797 -2.03 12.04 2.20
N ALA A 798 -1.63 13.18 2.74
CA ALA A 798 -0.33 13.35 3.38
C ALA A 798 -0.38 14.28 4.61
N ASP A 799 -0.58 13.68 5.78
CA ASP A 799 -0.75 14.43 7.04
C ASP A 799 0.51 14.36 7.92
N ALA A 800 1.02 15.52 8.35
CA ALA A 800 2.23 15.64 9.17
C ALA A 800 2.03 16.60 10.37
N GLY A 801 2.14 16.09 11.60
CA GLY A 801 1.94 16.86 12.84
C GLY A 801 3.11 16.80 13.83
N GLY A 802 3.64 17.95 14.26
CA GLY A 802 4.84 18.07 15.11
C GLY A 802 4.61 19.01 16.29
N GLY A 803 4.37 18.47 17.49
CA GLY A 803 4.01 19.24 18.68
C GLY A 803 5.02 19.14 19.82
N ALA A 804 5.61 20.27 20.24
CA ALA A 804 6.60 20.36 21.31
C ALA A 804 6.21 21.37 22.41
N ILE A 805 6.68 21.17 23.65
CA ILE A 805 6.34 22.03 24.82
C ILE A 805 7.58 22.30 25.69
N THR A 806 7.66 23.44 26.41
CA THR A 806 8.63 23.72 27.49
C THR A 806 8.07 24.49 28.72
N LYS A 807 8.75 24.42 29.87
CA LYS A 807 8.32 24.92 31.19
C LYS A 807 9.46 25.03 32.24
N ASN A 808 10.31 26.07 32.20
CA ASN A 808 11.23 26.42 33.29
C ASN A 808 10.59 27.17 34.47
N VAL A 809 11.15 27.00 35.67
CA VAL A 809 10.79 27.67 36.93
C VAL A 809 12.05 27.67 37.79
N ALA A 810 12.45 28.78 38.43
CA ALA A 810 13.60 28.85 39.32
C ALA A 810 13.45 29.76 40.57
N SER A 811 14.07 29.32 41.68
CA SER A 811 14.10 29.98 43.00
C SER A 811 15.40 30.78 43.27
N THR A 812 16.51 30.31 42.72
CA THR A 812 17.82 30.99 42.59
C THR A 812 18.51 30.50 41.31
N GLY A 813 19.30 31.34 40.65
CA GLY A 813 20.03 30.97 39.42
C GLY A 813 19.17 31.08 38.15
N SER A 814 19.84 31.29 37.02
CA SER A 814 19.24 31.42 35.69
C SER A 814 18.72 30.09 35.16
N ALA A 815 17.69 30.14 34.31
CA ALA A 815 16.91 28.96 33.98
C ALA A 815 16.31 29.01 32.54
N PRO A 816 17.08 28.78 31.46
CA PRO A 816 16.63 28.96 30.06
C PRO A 816 15.58 27.93 29.59
N THR A 817 14.96 28.14 28.42
CA THR A 817 13.78 27.44 27.80
C THR A 817 13.93 27.42 26.26
N ILE A 818 13.70 26.29 25.56
CA ILE A 818 13.94 26.14 24.09
C ILE A 818 12.94 25.16 23.40
N THR A 819 11.78 25.58 22.87
CA THR A 819 10.84 24.66 22.18
C THR A 819 10.95 24.74 20.65
N ILE A 820 10.98 23.59 19.98
CA ILE A 820 11.11 23.45 18.52
C ILE A 820 10.12 22.39 18.04
N GLY A 821 9.26 22.74 17.09
CA GLY A 821 8.37 21.81 16.40
C GLY A 821 8.58 21.97 14.90
N ALA A 822 8.88 20.88 14.19
CA ALA A 822 9.19 20.89 12.76
C ALA A 822 8.29 19.90 12.02
N THR A 823 7.73 20.31 10.88
CA THR A 823 6.90 19.43 10.04
C THR A 823 7.15 19.65 8.55
N ILE A 824 7.19 18.54 7.81
CA ILE A 824 7.40 18.52 6.36
C ILE A 824 6.35 17.60 5.72
N SER A 825 5.84 17.98 4.56
CA SER A 825 5.15 17.08 3.64
C SER A 825 5.67 17.32 2.22
N GLU A 826 6.17 16.28 1.56
CA GLU A 826 6.58 16.34 0.14
C GLU A 826 5.77 15.34 -0.69
N ASN A 827 5.01 15.82 -1.67
CA ASN A 827 4.14 14.98 -2.50
C ASN A 827 4.41 15.23 -3.98
N GLU A 828 4.53 14.18 -4.77
CA GLU A 828 4.78 14.25 -6.21
C GLU A 828 3.96 13.21 -6.97
N ILE A 829 3.21 13.64 -7.97
CA ILE A 829 2.57 12.76 -8.97
C ILE A 829 3.15 13.14 -10.33
N ALA A 830 3.79 12.20 -11.02
CA ALA A 830 4.43 12.42 -12.31
C ALA A 830 4.19 11.23 -13.24
N ASN A 831 2.95 11.13 -13.71
CA ASN A 831 2.44 9.99 -14.47
C ASN A 831 2.45 10.26 -15.99
N ASN A 832 2.47 9.19 -16.78
CA ASN A 832 2.49 9.26 -18.23
C ASN A 832 1.39 8.34 -18.81
N THR A 833 0.26 8.92 -19.17
CA THR A 833 -0.94 8.20 -19.61
C THR A 833 -1.12 8.34 -21.12
N ASN A 834 -1.08 7.23 -21.86
CA ASN A 834 -1.00 7.25 -23.32
C ASN A 834 -1.96 6.27 -24.00
N ALA A 835 -2.72 6.74 -24.99
CA ALA A 835 -3.53 5.92 -25.89
C ALA A 835 -3.04 6.09 -27.34
N TYR A 836 -2.69 4.99 -28.02
CA TYR A 836 -2.04 5.00 -29.34
C TYR A 836 -2.77 4.14 -30.38
N ALA A 837 -2.82 4.62 -31.63
CA ALA A 837 -3.27 3.83 -32.77
C ALA A 837 -2.42 4.06 -34.04
N THR A 838 -2.06 2.97 -34.72
CA THR A 838 -1.45 2.97 -36.06
C THR A 838 -2.07 1.85 -36.92
N GLY A 839 -1.94 1.91 -38.25
CA GLY A 839 -2.48 0.88 -39.13
C GLY A 839 -3.98 1.03 -39.42
N THR A 840 -4.65 -0.07 -39.79
CA THR A 840 -6.05 -0.03 -40.25
C THR A 840 -7.01 -0.51 -39.17
N LEU A 841 -7.86 0.41 -38.71
CA LEU A 841 -8.84 0.21 -37.63
C LEU A 841 -10.26 0.48 -38.17
N THR A 842 -11.14 -0.51 -38.04
CA THR A 842 -12.54 -0.44 -38.50
C THR A 842 -13.50 -0.77 -37.37
N ALA A 843 -14.60 -0.02 -37.25
CA ALA A 843 -15.75 -0.28 -36.40
C ALA A 843 -17.05 -0.35 -37.24
N GLY A 844 -18.09 -1.01 -36.76
CA GLY A 844 -19.33 -1.21 -37.53
C GLY A 844 -19.25 -2.32 -38.59
N SER A 845 -18.32 -3.26 -38.45
CA SER A 845 -18.05 -4.33 -39.43
C SER A 845 -19.12 -5.44 -39.41
N ASN A 846 -20.04 -5.39 -40.38
CA ASN A 846 -21.09 -6.38 -40.69
C ASN A 846 -22.37 -6.40 -39.82
N THR A 847 -22.37 -5.86 -38.58
CA THR A 847 -23.49 -6.08 -37.64
C THR A 847 -24.29 -4.84 -37.24
N GLY A 848 -23.76 -3.62 -37.36
CA GLY A 848 -24.50 -2.40 -37.02
C GLY A 848 -23.61 -1.16 -36.92
N SER A 849 -24.08 -0.16 -36.19
CA SER A 849 -23.32 1.06 -35.90
C SER A 849 -22.18 0.78 -34.93
N GLY A 850 -20.97 1.29 -35.24
CA GLY A 850 -19.81 1.16 -34.37
C GLY A 850 -18.95 2.42 -34.37
N SER A 851 -18.54 2.87 -33.18
CA SER A 851 -17.64 4.03 -33.01
C SER A 851 -16.21 3.61 -32.70
N ILE A 852 -15.22 4.41 -33.12
CA ILE A 852 -13.81 4.28 -32.70
C ILE A 852 -13.51 5.34 -31.63
N THR A 853 -13.03 4.91 -30.46
CA THR A 853 -12.65 5.80 -29.35
C THR A 853 -11.23 5.53 -28.89
N ILE A 854 -10.39 6.57 -28.94
CA ILE A 854 -9.00 6.57 -28.46
C ILE A 854 -8.91 7.60 -27.34
N ASP A 855 -8.75 7.13 -26.11
CA ASP A 855 -9.05 7.90 -24.92
C ASP A 855 -7.92 7.79 -23.88
N ALA A 856 -7.31 8.92 -23.55
CA ALA A 856 -6.37 9.04 -22.44
C ALA A 856 -7.02 9.91 -21.34
N LYS A 857 -7.26 9.34 -20.16
CA LYS A 857 -7.82 10.03 -18.99
C LYS A 857 -6.86 9.98 -17.81
N GLN A 858 -6.69 11.10 -17.13
CA GLN A 858 -5.87 11.15 -15.92
C GLN A 858 -6.53 11.99 -14.84
N PHE A 859 -6.58 11.46 -13.62
CA PHE A 859 -7.15 12.12 -12.44
C PHE A 859 -6.10 12.11 -11.31
N THR A 860 -5.50 13.26 -11.03
CA THR A 860 -4.48 13.44 -10.00
C THR A 860 -4.98 14.32 -8.85
N SER A 861 -4.73 13.90 -7.62
CA SER A 861 -5.11 14.64 -6.42
C SER A 861 -4.06 14.53 -5.32
N ILE A 862 -3.68 15.66 -4.73
CA ILE A 862 -2.82 15.76 -3.56
C ILE A 862 -3.57 16.54 -2.48
N GLU A 863 -3.79 15.90 -1.33
CA GLU A 863 -4.32 16.53 -0.11
C GLU A 863 -3.23 16.45 0.98
N ALA A 864 -2.81 17.60 1.51
CA ALA A 864 -1.66 17.67 2.42
C ALA A 864 -1.91 18.64 3.59
N ILE A 865 -1.81 18.14 4.83
CA ILE A 865 -1.95 18.92 6.05
C ILE A 865 -0.62 18.87 6.83
N THR A 866 -0.08 20.02 7.20
CA THR A 866 1.27 20.12 7.81
C THR A 866 1.26 21.10 8.98
N VAL A 867 1.41 20.62 10.21
CA VAL A 867 1.14 21.39 11.44
C VAL A 867 2.29 21.31 12.46
N ALA A 868 2.97 22.42 12.71
CA ALA A 868 3.97 22.56 13.78
C ALA A 868 3.45 23.44 14.93
N ALA A 869 3.57 22.96 16.17
CA ALA A 869 3.13 23.70 17.35
C ALA A 869 4.19 23.70 18.46
N THR A 870 4.45 24.88 19.04
CA THR A 870 5.38 25.05 20.16
C THR A 870 4.80 25.92 21.28
N LEU A 871 5.01 25.50 22.52
CA LEU A 871 4.69 26.24 23.74
C LEU A 871 5.93 26.31 24.62
N GLY A 872 6.19 27.43 25.30
CA GLY A 872 7.29 27.52 26.26
C GLY A 872 7.02 28.48 27.40
N ILE A 873 7.32 28.05 28.63
CA ILE A 873 6.96 28.77 29.87
C ILE A 873 8.22 28.89 30.73
N ASN A 874 8.47 30.04 31.37
CA ASN A 874 9.65 30.27 32.21
C ASN A 874 9.30 31.14 33.44
N ALA A 875 9.92 30.92 34.59
CA ALA A 875 9.69 31.72 35.80
C ALA A 875 10.87 31.74 36.80
N ALA A 876 11.85 32.64 36.64
CA ALA A 876 13.13 32.62 37.38
C ALA A 876 13.27 33.73 38.45
N SER A 877 12.62 33.55 39.61
CA SER A 877 12.34 34.57 40.64
C SER A 877 13.49 35.40 41.27
N LYS A 878 14.77 35.13 40.95
CA LYS A 878 15.94 35.89 41.46
C LYS A 878 17.09 36.02 40.43
N SER A 879 16.87 35.74 39.16
CA SER A 879 17.94 35.64 38.14
C SER A 879 17.41 35.87 36.71
N LEU A 880 18.21 35.60 35.68
CA LEU A 880 17.81 35.78 34.28
C LEU A 880 16.88 34.65 33.80
N SER A 881 15.66 35.00 33.41
CA SER A 881 14.76 34.14 32.63
C SER A 881 15.05 34.29 31.13
N LEU A 882 14.99 33.19 30.35
CA LEU A 882 15.30 33.20 28.92
C LEU A 882 14.50 32.11 28.19
N ASN A 883 13.57 32.48 27.30
CA ASN A 883 12.63 31.57 26.65
C ASN A 883 12.68 31.74 25.12
N LEU A 884 12.91 30.65 24.36
CA LEU A 884 13.09 30.68 22.90
C LEU A 884 12.21 29.60 22.25
N LEU A 885 11.48 29.94 21.19
CA LEU A 885 10.61 28.98 20.49
C LEU A 885 10.70 29.09 18.96
N GLY A 886 10.46 27.97 18.28
CA GLY A 886 10.30 27.90 16.82
C GLY A 886 9.34 26.80 16.37
N GLY A 887 8.16 27.18 15.89
CA GLY A 887 7.30 26.30 15.09
C GLY A 887 7.61 26.49 13.61
N GLY A 888 7.89 25.40 12.88
CA GLY A 888 8.20 25.41 11.45
C GLY A 888 7.44 24.33 10.67
N ALA A 889 6.65 24.71 9.67
CA ALA A 889 5.85 23.80 8.86
C ALA A 889 6.06 24.07 7.36
N SER A 890 6.24 23.02 6.55
CA SER A 890 6.54 23.12 5.12
C SER A 890 5.83 22.03 4.31
N SER A 891 4.88 22.40 3.44
CA SER A 891 4.27 21.50 2.45
C SER A 891 4.79 21.82 1.05
N LYS A 892 5.19 20.80 0.28
CA LYS A 892 5.68 20.89 -1.10
C LYS A 892 4.94 19.86 -1.95
N ASN A 893 4.19 20.32 -2.95
CA ASN A 893 3.31 19.46 -3.74
C ASN A 893 3.57 19.69 -5.23
N TYR A 894 3.84 18.62 -5.97
CA TYR A 894 4.19 18.64 -7.39
C TYR A 894 3.25 17.74 -8.19
N VAL A 895 2.66 18.25 -9.27
CA VAL A 895 2.04 17.43 -10.32
C VAL A 895 2.78 17.70 -11.63
N ASN A 896 3.46 16.68 -12.16
CA ASN A 896 4.32 16.76 -13.35
C ASN A 896 3.97 15.57 -14.27
N SER A 897 2.70 15.45 -14.61
CA SER A 897 2.18 14.34 -15.42
C SER A 897 1.98 14.75 -16.89
N SER A 898 1.63 13.80 -17.75
CA SER A 898 1.25 14.07 -19.15
C SER A 898 0.25 13.05 -19.69
N VAL A 899 -0.65 13.52 -20.55
CA VAL A 899 -1.78 12.76 -21.10
C VAL A 899 -1.75 12.89 -22.62
N ARG A 900 -1.68 11.77 -23.35
CA ARG A 900 -1.57 11.79 -24.81
C ARG A 900 -2.48 10.75 -25.47
N ALA A 901 -3.40 11.19 -26.32
CA ALA A 901 -4.17 10.35 -27.22
C ALA A 901 -3.72 10.67 -28.65
N ARG A 902 -3.09 9.70 -29.33
CA ARG A 902 -2.38 9.95 -30.59
C ARG A 902 -2.66 8.86 -31.63
N THR A 903 -3.14 9.27 -32.80
CA THR A 903 -3.10 8.42 -34.01
C THR A 903 -1.89 8.82 -34.85
N LYS A 904 -1.23 7.84 -35.46
CA LYS A 904 -0.15 8.10 -36.43
C LYS A 904 -0.09 7.04 -37.51
N LYS A 905 -0.12 7.44 -38.79
CA LYS A 905 -0.13 6.52 -39.94
C LYS A 905 -1.24 5.49 -39.80
N ALA A 906 -2.44 6.00 -39.52
CA ALA A 906 -3.65 5.23 -39.25
C ALA A 906 -4.74 5.49 -40.31
N ASN A 907 -5.52 4.45 -40.61
CA ASN A 907 -6.78 4.52 -41.35
C ASN A 907 -7.90 4.19 -40.36
N LEU A 908 -8.69 5.18 -39.94
CA LEU A 908 -9.80 4.99 -39.01
C LEU A 908 -11.13 4.99 -39.77
N THR A 909 -11.90 3.90 -39.70
CA THR A 909 -13.21 3.78 -40.38
C THR A 909 -14.30 3.37 -39.40
N ALA A 910 -15.18 4.31 -39.01
CA ALA A 910 -16.33 4.05 -38.13
C ALA A 910 -17.63 4.06 -38.93
N ASN A 911 -18.19 2.87 -39.19
CA ASN A 911 -19.37 2.70 -40.04
C ASN A 911 -20.68 2.76 -39.20
N SER A 912 -21.77 3.28 -39.79
CA SER A 912 -23.08 3.30 -39.15
C SER A 912 -24.25 3.32 -40.12
N SER A 913 -25.34 2.64 -39.73
CA SER A 913 -26.63 2.66 -40.43
C SER A 913 -27.55 3.83 -40.04
N THR A 914 -27.11 4.64 -39.07
CA THR A 914 -27.88 5.70 -38.39
C THR A 914 -27.10 7.02 -38.23
N ASP A 915 -25.99 7.18 -38.96
CA ASP A 915 -25.09 8.34 -38.91
C ASP A 915 -24.51 8.66 -37.51
N ASP A 916 -24.30 7.62 -36.68
CA ASP A 916 -23.74 7.68 -35.31
C ASP A 916 -22.40 6.93 -35.13
N GLY A 917 -21.75 6.56 -36.24
CA GLY A 917 -20.43 5.90 -36.26
C GLY A 917 -19.30 6.89 -36.02
N ASN A 918 -19.09 7.30 -34.76
CA ASN A 918 -18.21 8.40 -34.40
C ASN A 918 -16.73 8.00 -34.35
N VAL A 919 -15.82 8.97 -34.54
CA VAL A 919 -14.38 8.81 -34.27
C VAL A 919 -13.95 9.86 -33.24
N THR A 920 -13.53 9.41 -32.06
CA THR A 920 -13.10 10.28 -30.95
C THR A 920 -11.64 10.02 -30.58
N VAL A 921 -10.82 11.07 -30.59
CA VAL A 921 -9.46 11.11 -30.03
C VAL A 921 -9.46 12.14 -28.89
N ARG A 922 -9.34 11.70 -27.64
CA ARG A 922 -9.51 12.58 -26.47
C ARG A 922 -8.44 12.41 -25.41
N SER A 923 -7.92 13.54 -24.93
CA SER A 923 -7.04 13.63 -23.76
C SER A 923 -7.70 14.50 -22.68
N ASN A 924 -8.01 13.90 -21.54
CA ASN A 924 -8.57 14.61 -20.39
C ASN A 924 -7.60 14.54 -19.21
N ASP A 925 -7.25 15.69 -18.63
CA ASP A 925 -6.50 15.76 -17.39
C ASP A 925 -7.27 16.50 -16.28
N VAL A 926 -7.11 16.03 -15.05
CA VAL A 926 -7.53 16.71 -13.83
C VAL A 926 -6.38 16.64 -12.83
N ALA A 927 -6.05 17.78 -12.24
CA ALA A 927 -5.00 17.94 -11.24
C ALA A 927 -5.47 18.88 -10.12
N SER A 928 -5.47 18.40 -8.89
CA SER A 928 -5.83 19.23 -7.73
C SER A 928 -4.84 19.08 -6.58
N ILE A 929 -4.50 20.22 -5.97
CA ILE A 929 -3.62 20.32 -4.81
C ILE A 929 -4.36 21.10 -3.72
N GLU A 930 -4.58 20.46 -2.58
CA GLU A 930 -5.17 21.01 -1.36
C GLU A 930 -4.09 21.02 -0.27
N SER A 931 -3.54 22.18 0.09
CA SER A 931 -2.41 22.30 1.02
C SER A 931 -2.73 23.23 2.19
N THR A 932 -2.69 22.70 3.42
CA THR A 932 -2.91 23.46 4.65
C THR A 932 -1.68 23.39 5.54
N VAL A 933 -1.05 24.53 5.83
CA VAL A 933 0.22 24.60 6.57
C VAL A 933 0.11 25.57 7.76
N VAL A 934 0.30 25.07 8.98
CA VAL A 934 0.13 25.85 10.21
C VAL A 934 1.37 25.75 11.09
N ALA A 935 1.90 26.88 11.55
CA ALA A 935 3.06 26.95 12.44
C ALA A 935 2.83 27.92 13.61
N ALA A 936 2.99 27.46 14.85
CA ALA A 936 2.71 28.25 16.06
C ALA A 936 3.82 28.20 17.12
N GLY A 937 4.06 29.32 17.82
CA GLY A 937 4.93 29.41 18.99
C GLY A 937 4.45 30.38 20.07
N ALA A 938 4.38 29.95 21.34
CA ALA A 938 3.88 30.79 22.46
C ALA A 938 4.81 30.80 23.69
N SER A 939 5.53 31.91 23.92
CA SER A 939 6.57 32.09 24.95
C SER A 939 6.08 32.95 26.12
N LEU A 940 6.15 32.44 27.34
CA LEU A 940 5.75 33.14 28.57
C LEU A 940 6.90 33.17 29.59
N SER A 941 7.27 34.34 30.12
CA SER A 941 8.36 34.50 31.11
C SER A 941 7.95 35.38 32.31
N PHE A 942 8.09 34.88 33.55
CA PHE A 942 7.56 35.51 34.77
C PHE A 942 8.59 35.60 35.93
N ASP A 943 9.14 36.78 36.25
CA ASP A 943 10.07 36.93 37.38
C ASP A 943 10.14 38.36 37.98
N GLY A 944 11.00 38.48 39.00
CA GLY A 944 11.34 39.71 39.72
C GLY A 944 12.70 40.31 39.32
N THR A 945 13.22 40.01 38.13
CA THR A 945 14.61 40.26 37.70
C THR A 945 14.65 40.59 36.20
N PRO A 946 15.76 40.39 35.44
CA PRO A 946 15.72 40.46 33.97
C PRO A 946 15.04 39.25 33.31
N GLY A 947 14.01 39.46 32.50
CA GLY A 947 13.32 38.39 31.77
C GLY A 947 13.36 38.56 30.24
N ILE A 948 13.80 37.52 29.51
CA ILE A 948 13.87 37.50 28.05
C ILE A 948 12.94 36.40 27.49
N GLY A 949 12.21 36.71 26.43
CA GLY A 949 11.38 35.76 25.67
C GLY A 949 11.51 35.99 24.16
N ALA A 950 11.39 34.92 23.39
CA ALA A 950 11.43 34.90 21.93
C ALA A 950 10.58 33.77 21.37
N ALA A 951 9.84 34.01 20.29
CA ALA A 951 9.08 32.97 19.59
C ALA A 951 9.04 33.24 18.08
N ILE A 952 9.17 32.16 17.31
CA ILE A 952 9.12 32.17 15.85
C ILE A 952 8.04 31.20 15.36
N GLY A 953 7.27 31.61 14.36
CA GLY A 953 6.36 30.75 13.59
C GLY A 953 6.63 30.88 12.09
N VAL A 954 7.00 29.80 11.40
CA VAL A 954 7.25 29.80 9.95
C VAL A 954 6.39 28.73 9.27
N ALA A 955 5.52 29.16 8.35
CA ALA A 955 4.66 28.28 7.58
C ALA A 955 4.87 28.52 6.08
N LEU A 956 5.20 27.47 5.33
CA LEU A 956 5.48 27.51 3.89
C LEU A 956 4.64 26.47 3.15
N ALA A 957 3.92 26.89 2.11
CA ALA A 957 3.36 25.98 1.11
C ALA A 957 3.93 26.31 -0.27
N GLU A 958 4.41 25.31 -1.00
CA GLU A 958 4.85 25.45 -2.39
C GLU A 958 4.14 24.40 -3.24
N ASN A 959 3.25 24.84 -4.13
CA ASN A 959 2.36 23.99 -4.91
C ASN A 959 2.60 24.23 -6.40
N TYR A 960 2.99 23.18 -7.11
CA TYR A 960 3.44 23.26 -8.49
C TYR A 960 2.66 22.26 -9.36
N ILE A 961 2.11 22.76 -10.46
CA ILE A 961 1.55 21.95 -11.56
C ILE A 961 2.40 22.28 -12.78
N GLY A 962 3.17 21.33 -13.30
CA GLY A 962 4.06 21.51 -14.46
C GLY A 962 5.40 22.22 -14.20
N VAL A 963 5.96 22.13 -12.98
CA VAL A 963 7.28 22.69 -12.63
C VAL A 963 8.12 21.63 -11.90
N GLY A 964 9.40 21.53 -12.24
CA GLY A 964 10.35 20.57 -11.66
C GLY A 964 10.91 20.97 -10.29
N ARG A 965 11.42 19.99 -9.54
CA ARG A 965 12.10 20.19 -8.24
C ARG A 965 13.34 21.09 -8.31
N ASP A 966 13.93 21.26 -9.48
CA ASP A 966 15.06 22.13 -9.79
C ASP A 966 14.65 23.58 -10.16
N GLY A 967 13.36 23.86 -10.23
CA GLY A 967 12.81 25.13 -10.73
C GLY A 967 12.78 25.22 -12.26
N SER A 968 13.01 24.13 -12.99
CA SER A 968 12.78 24.10 -14.44
C SER A 968 11.28 24.08 -14.75
N SER A 969 10.86 24.81 -15.77
CA SER A 969 9.51 24.68 -16.33
C SER A 969 9.39 23.32 -17.00
N ARG A 970 8.41 22.51 -16.60
CA ARG A 970 8.14 21.16 -17.11
C ARG A 970 6.64 21.02 -17.37
N PRO A 971 6.07 21.78 -18.33
CA PRO A 971 4.63 21.98 -18.43
C PRO A 971 3.88 20.65 -18.58
N ILE A 972 2.69 20.54 -17.98
CA ILE A 972 1.80 19.39 -18.23
C ILE A 972 1.38 19.42 -19.70
N ASP A 973 1.68 18.35 -20.43
CA ASP A 973 1.24 18.13 -21.80
C ASP A 973 -0.10 17.37 -21.78
N VAL A 974 -1.15 17.98 -22.33
CA VAL A 974 -2.44 17.34 -22.60
C VAL A 974 -2.67 17.37 -24.11
N LEU A 975 -2.34 16.28 -24.82
CA LEU A 975 -2.20 16.27 -26.27
C LEU A 975 -3.15 15.26 -26.95
N ALA A 976 -4.18 15.78 -27.63
CA ALA A 976 -5.01 15.01 -28.56
C ALA A 976 -4.50 15.26 -29.99
N LEU A 977 -3.86 14.25 -30.58
CA LEU A 977 -3.09 14.39 -31.81
C LEU A 977 -3.57 13.39 -32.87
N VAL A 978 -3.92 13.90 -34.06
CA VAL A 978 -4.10 13.11 -35.27
C VAL A 978 -3.02 13.53 -36.26
N GLU A 979 -2.01 12.69 -36.43
CA GLU A 979 -0.87 12.92 -37.34
C GLU A 979 -0.91 11.91 -38.49
N ASP A 980 -0.66 12.36 -39.73
CA ASP A 980 -0.46 11.48 -40.88
C ASP A 980 -1.55 10.37 -40.95
N SER A 981 -2.83 10.71 -40.94
CA SER A 981 -3.91 9.71 -40.76
C SER A 981 -5.15 10.07 -41.58
N ASP A 982 -5.82 9.04 -42.09
CA ASP A 982 -7.14 9.16 -42.74
C ASP A 982 -8.24 8.80 -41.73
N ILE A 983 -9.31 9.60 -41.71
CA ILE A 983 -10.49 9.36 -40.87
C ILE A 983 -11.74 9.34 -41.75
N THR A 984 -12.55 8.29 -41.64
CA THR A 984 -13.90 8.22 -42.19
C THR A 984 -14.86 7.77 -41.10
N ALA A 985 -15.79 8.64 -40.75
CA ALA A 985 -16.80 8.44 -39.72
C ALA A 985 -18.18 8.66 -40.34
N ASP A 986 -19.11 7.70 -40.22
CA ASP A 986 -20.51 7.99 -40.56
C ASP A 986 -21.15 8.93 -39.52
N GLY A 987 -20.58 9.00 -38.31
CA GLY A 987 -20.90 9.97 -37.26
C GLY A 987 -19.98 11.19 -37.24
N ASP A 988 -19.81 11.77 -36.05
CA ASP A 988 -18.96 12.93 -35.79
C ASP A 988 -17.49 12.57 -35.56
N MET A 989 -16.59 13.48 -35.94
CA MET A 989 -15.16 13.40 -35.65
C MET A 989 -14.81 14.40 -34.54
N THR A 990 -14.27 13.92 -33.41
CA THR A 990 -13.90 14.76 -32.25
C THR A 990 -12.45 14.56 -31.86
N ILE A 991 -11.65 15.64 -31.88
CA ILE A 991 -10.28 15.68 -31.35
C ILE A 991 -10.28 16.69 -30.19
N SER A 992 -10.17 16.24 -28.94
CA SER A 992 -10.28 17.16 -27.79
C SER A 992 -9.24 16.96 -26.70
N ALA A 993 -8.65 18.07 -26.25
CA ALA A 993 -7.68 18.13 -25.15
C ALA A 993 -8.21 19.07 -24.06
N ARG A 994 -8.49 18.57 -22.85
CA ARG A 994 -9.25 19.34 -21.84
C ARG A 994 -8.72 19.22 -20.42
N SER A 995 -8.64 20.35 -19.72
CA SER A 995 -8.73 20.40 -18.25
C SER A 995 -10.21 20.44 -17.85
N LEU A 996 -10.74 19.37 -17.24
CA LEU A 996 -12.19 19.15 -17.16
C LEU A 996 -12.95 20.20 -16.32
N SER A 997 -13.92 20.87 -16.92
CA SER A 997 -14.65 22.03 -16.37
C SER A 997 -15.39 21.79 -15.04
N GLN A 998 -15.71 20.54 -14.69
CA GLN A 998 -16.35 20.20 -13.41
C GLN A 998 -15.35 20.06 -12.25
N LYS A 999 -14.07 19.79 -12.56
CA LYS A 999 -12.94 19.73 -11.62
C LYS A 999 -11.70 20.35 -12.31
N PRO A 1000 -11.72 21.67 -12.58
CA PRO A 1000 -10.60 22.33 -13.24
C PRO A 1000 -9.35 22.26 -12.37
N TRP A 1001 -8.17 22.46 -12.97
CA TRP A 1001 -6.92 22.50 -12.23
C TRP A 1001 -7.00 23.47 -11.06
N LYS A 1002 -6.84 22.94 -9.83
CA LYS A 1002 -7.18 23.67 -8.60
C LYS A 1002 -6.02 23.58 -7.62
N ILE A 1003 -5.39 24.71 -7.32
CA ILE A 1003 -4.56 24.86 -6.13
C ILE A 1003 -5.37 25.59 -5.06
N ASN A 1004 -5.48 25.01 -3.86
CA ASN A 1004 -5.98 25.67 -2.66
C ASN A 1004 -4.88 25.67 -1.59
N SER A 1005 -4.44 26.85 -1.17
CA SER A 1005 -3.37 27.00 -0.17
C SER A 1005 -3.85 27.81 1.04
N GLY A 1006 -3.82 27.20 2.23
CA GLY A 1006 -4.14 27.84 3.51
C GLY A 1006 -2.92 27.83 4.43
N VAL A 1007 -2.29 28.99 4.65
CA VAL A 1007 -1.03 29.08 5.39
C VAL A 1007 -1.16 30.01 6.60
N GLY A 1008 -0.90 29.51 7.80
CA GLY A 1008 -1.07 30.24 9.07
C GLY A 1008 0.17 30.19 9.96
N ALA A 1009 0.83 31.33 10.15
CA ALA A 1009 1.98 31.46 11.06
C ALA A 1009 1.63 32.33 12.29
N GLY A 1010 1.93 31.85 13.51
CA GLY A 1010 1.62 32.52 14.76
C GLY A 1010 2.78 32.54 15.76
N ALA A 1011 3.10 33.69 16.36
CA ALA A 1011 4.10 33.78 17.43
C ALA A 1011 3.70 34.76 18.54
N GLY A 1012 3.51 34.27 19.77
CA GLY A 1012 3.19 35.08 20.95
C GLY A 1012 4.34 35.10 21.97
N VAL A 1013 4.64 36.26 22.56
CA VAL A 1013 5.70 36.42 23.58
C VAL A 1013 5.27 37.35 24.72
N PHE A 1014 5.56 36.97 25.97
CA PHE A 1014 5.42 37.81 27.17
C PHE A 1014 6.65 37.71 28.09
N SER A 1015 7.16 38.82 28.65
CA SER A 1015 8.26 38.79 29.63
C SER A 1015 8.28 39.87 30.74
N GLY A 1016 8.38 39.41 31.99
CA GLY A 1016 8.90 40.18 33.15
C GLY A 1016 7.96 41.21 33.78
N THR A 1017 8.32 41.69 34.99
CA THR A 1017 7.65 42.86 35.63
C THR A 1017 8.58 43.83 36.40
N ALA A 1018 9.75 43.41 36.90
CA ALA A 1018 10.36 44.14 38.03
C ALA A 1018 11.66 44.94 37.78
N SER A 1019 12.47 44.67 36.73
CA SER A 1019 13.78 45.36 36.59
C SER A 1019 14.37 45.51 35.19
N LYS A 1020 14.24 44.51 34.31
CA LYS A 1020 14.58 44.59 32.87
C LYS A 1020 13.74 43.55 32.11
N ALA A 1021 13.42 43.78 30.84
CA ALA A 1021 12.67 42.79 30.06
C ALA A 1021 12.94 42.88 28.54
N LEU A 1022 12.77 41.78 27.80
CA LEU A 1022 12.83 41.75 26.33
C LEU A 1022 11.89 40.68 25.75
N ALA A 1023 11.10 41.01 24.72
CA ALA A 1023 10.18 40.08 24.06
C ALA A 1023 10.31 40.14 22.53
N LEU A 1024 10.67 39.03 21.86
CA LEU A 1024 10.97 38.98 20.42
C LEU A 1024 10.05 38.01 19.65
N SER A 1025 9.04 38.51 18.96
CA SER A 1025 8.14 37.69 18.13
C SER A 1025 8.45 37.90 16.63
N GLY A 1026 8.51 36.80 15.87
CA GLY A 1026 8.64 36.83 14.42
C GLY A 1026 7.76 35.78 13.75
N VAL A 1027 7.04 36.14 12.70
CA VAL A 1027 6.32 35.17 11.86
C VAL A 1027 6.55 35.39 10.37
N GLY A 1028 6.66 34.28 9.65
CA GLY A 1028 6.66 34.25 8.18
C GLY A 1028 5.66 33.21 7.70
N ALA A 1029 4.61 33.65 7.01
CA ALA A 1029 3.71 32.79 6.25
C ALA A 1029 3.96 33.04 4.76
N SER A 1030 4.15 31.98 3.99
CA SER A 1030 4.50 32.06 2.56
C SER A 1030 3.77 31.00 1.75
N THR A 1031 3.16 31.39 0.63
CA THR A 1031 2.67 30.47 -0.41
C THR A 1031 3.32 30.78 -1.75
N LYS A 1032 3.74 29.74 -2.47
CA LYS A 1032 3.95 29.78 -3.92
C LYS A 1032 2.99 28.81 -4.58
N ASN A 1033 2.31 29.26 -5.63
CA ASN A 1033 1.37 28.44 -6.39
C ASN A 1033 1.62 28.68 -7.89
N GLU A 1034 2.09 27.68 -8.62
CA GLU A 1034 2.45 27.82 -10.04
C GLU A 1034 1.77 26.73 -10.89
N VAL A 1035 1.17 27.13 -12.02
CA VAL A 1035 0.49 26.23 -12.97
C VAL A 1035 1.03 26.45 -14.38
N HIS A 1036 1.69 25.46 -14.94
CA HIS A 1036 2.41 25.47 -16.21
C HIS A 1036 1.90 24.33 -17.12
N ALA A 1037 1.38 24.63 -18.31
CA ALA A 1037 0.88 23.57 -19.21
C ALA A 1037 0.80 23.92 -20.70
N ASN A 1038 0.75 22.86 -21.52
CA ASN A 1038 0.40 22.87 -22.93
C ASN A 1038 -0.84 21.99 -23.14
N ILE A 1039 -2.01 22.60 -23.35
CA ILE A 1039 -3.23 21.91 -23.80
C ILE A 1039 -3.26 22.03 -25.32
N LYS A 1040 -3.27 20.89 -26.04
CA LYS A 1040 -3.23 20.90 -27.51
C LYS A 1040 -4.11 19.84 -28.15
N ALA A 1041 -5.05 20.28 -28.97
CA ALA A 1041 -5.75 19.45 -29.94
C ALA A 1041 -5.20 19.77 -31.34
N LYS A 1042 -4.70 18.78 -32.08
CA LYS A 1042 -4.14 18.98 -33.42
C LYS A 1042 -4.53 17.89 -34.41
N ALA A 1043 -4.91 18.31 -35.61
CA ALA A 1043 -4.91 17.52 -36.83
C ALA A 1043 -3.75 17.99 -37.76
N ASP A 1044 -2.92 17.07 -38.23
CA ASP A 1044 -1.68 17.35 -38.98
C ASP A 1044 -1.45 16.31 -40.09
N GLY A 1045 -1.04 16.77 -41.27
CA GLY A 1045 -0.68 15.89 -42.40
C GLY A 1045 0.69 16.19 -42.97
N ASP A 1046 1.53 15.17 -43.15
CA ASP A 1046 2.80 15.27 -43.89
C ASP A 1046 2.58 15.60 -45.39
N ALA A 1047 3.50 16.38 -45.97
CA ALA A 1047 3.56 16.74 -47.37
C ALA A 1047 4.54 15.84 -48.18
N ASP A 1048 5.50 15.17 -47.53
CA ASP A 1048 6.59 14.42 -48.18
C ASP A 1048 6.21 12.97 -48.60
N GLY A 1049 5.04 12.82 -49.23
CA GLY A 1049 4.78 11.77 -50.23
C GLY A 1049 4.62 10.32 -49.73
N ALA A 1050 3.36 9.94 -49.48
CA ALA A 1050 2.83 8.59 -49.21
C ALA A 1050 2.97 8.07 -47.76
N ALA A 1051 2.02 7.29 -47.21
CA ALA A 1051 1.04 6.43 -47.90
C ALA A 1051 -0.44 6.63 -47.51
N VAL A 1052 -0.77 7.71 -46.81
CA VAL A 1052 -2.13 8.11 -46.36
C VAL A 1052 -2.50 9.45 -46.99
N ALA A 1053 -3.79 9.73 -47.17
CA ALA A 1053 -4.28 10.88 -47.92
C ALA A 1053 -4.52 12.14 -47.07
N ASN A 1054 -4.45 12.03 -45.74
CA ASN A 1054 -4.77 13.07 -44.76
C ASN A 1054 -6.19 13.64 -44.97
N VAL A 1055 -7.15 12.75 -45.23
CA VAL A 1055 -8.56 13.08 -45.50
C VAL A 1055 -9.43 12.73 -44.30
N PHE A 1056 -10.21 13.69 -43.81
CA PHE A 1056 -11.18 13.52 -42.73
C PHE A 1056 -12.60 13.64 -43.32
N GLN A 1057 -13.44 12.61 -43.15
CA GLN A 1057 -14.80 12.54 -43.75
C GLN A 1057 -15.82 12.18 -42.67
N GLY A 1058 -16.95 12.91 -42.59
CA GLY A 1058 -18.04 12.52 -41.70
C GLY A 1058 -19.15 13.56 -41.51
N GLN A 1059 -19.86 13.52 -40.38
CA GLN A 1059 -20.90 14.50 -40.03
C GLN A 1059 -20.27 15.87 -39.72
N THR A 1060 -19.79 16.09 -38.49
CA THR A 1060 -19.01 17.28 -38.11
C THR A 1060 -17.54 16.95 -37.84
N LEU A 1061 -16.70 17.98 -37.76
CA LEU A 1061 -15.34 17.91 -37.23
C LEU A 1061 -15.20 18.92 -36.09
N THR A 1062 -15.01 18.44 -34.86
CA THR A 1062 -14.77 19.28 -33.68
C THR A 1062 -13.34 19.09 -33.17
N ILE A 1063 -12.58 20.19 -33.09
CA ILE A 1063 -11.21 20.24 -32.56
C ILE A 1063 -11.17 21.27 -31.44
N GLU A 1064 -10.95 20.81 -30.21
CA GLU A 1064 -11.29 21.58 -29.00
C GLU A 1064 -10.18 21.50 -27.94
N ALA A 1065 -9.72 22.66 -27.46
CA ALA A 1065 -8.67 22.78 -26.46
C ALA A 1065 -9.14 23.67 -25.29
N ASP A 1066 -9.35 23.08 -24.10
CA ASP A 1066 -9.96 23.77 -22.95
C ASP A 1066 -9.04 23.87 -21.73
N ASP A 1067 -8.95 25.08 -21.17
CA ASP A 1067 -8.39 25.36 -19.85
C ASP A 1067 -9.37 26.17 -18.96
N LEU A 1068 -9.41 25.83 -17.67
CA LEU A 1068 -10.15 26.57 -16.63
C LEU A 1068 -9.34 26.72 -15.32
N SER A 1069 -8.01 26.78 -15.42
CA SER A 1069 -7.05 26.79 -14.30
C SER A 1069 -7.39 27.78 -13.18
N LYS A 1070 -7.25 27.34 -11.94
CA LYS A 1070 -7.67 28.10 -10.75
C LYS A 1070 -6.71 27.99 -9.58
N ILE A 1071 -6.24 29.14 -9.10
CA ILE A 1071 -5.46 29.26 -7.87
C ILE A 1071 -6.27 30.01 -6.80
N GLN A 1072 -6.32 29.46 -5.60
CA GLN A 1072 -6.83 30.12 -4.39
C GLN A 1072 -5.76 30.07 -3.29
N SER A 1073 -5.50 31.21 -2.66
CA SER A 1073 -4.45 31.33 -1.65
C SER A 1073 -4.83 32.26 -0.50
N ASN A 1074 -4.69 31.77 0.71
CA ASN A 1074 -5.05 32.44 1.96
C ASN A 1074 -3.87 32.35 2.93
N VAL A 1075 -3.20 33.48 3.17
CA VAL A 1075 -1.96 33.57 3.95
C VAL A 1075 -2.14 34.49 5.14
N GLY A 1076 -2.06 33.93 6.35
CA GLY A 1076 -2.20 34.64 7.62
C GLY A 1076 -0.92 34.58 8.46
N ALA A 1077 -0.41 35.73 8.88
CA ALA A 1077 0.79 35.84 9.70
C ALA A 1077 0.51 36.73 10.92
N VAL A 1078 0.57 36.19 12.15
CA VAL A 1078 0.18 36.88 13.39
C VAL A 1078 1.32 36.85 14.44
N SER A 1079 2.00 37.99 14.64
CA SER A 1079 3.06 38.18 15.63
C SER A 1079 2.62 39.10 16.77
N LEU A 1080 2.80 38.68 18.02
CA LEU A 1080 2.59 39.49 19.22
C LEU A 1080 3.75 39.36 20.22
N ALA A 1081 4.28 40.47 20.75
CA ALA A 1081 5.35 40.48 21.76
C ALA A 1081 5.20 41.60 22.81
N PHE A 1082 5.18 41.24 24.11
CA PHE A 1082 4.98 42.20 25.20
C PHE A 1082 5.95 42.03 26.38
N ALA A 1083 6.32 43.14 27.02
CA ALA A 1083 7.22 43.17 28.18
C ALA A 1083 6.81 44.22 29.22
N ALA A 1084 7.04 44.00 30.52
CA ALA A 1084 6.79 45.00 31.58
C ALA A 1084 7.96 45.10 32.56
N ALA A 1085 8.23 46.29 33.12
CA ALA A 1085 9.39 46.47 33.98
C ALA A 1085 9.33 47.66 34.95
N GLY A 1086 10.19 47.59 35.98
CA GLY A 1086 10.62 48.72 36.81
C GLY A 1086 11.96 49.33 36.35
N GLY A 1087 12.44 48.98 35.16
CA GLY A 1087 13.73 49.41 34.62
C GLY A 1087 13.97 48.88 33.19
N VAL A 1088 15.00 49.40 32.51
CA VAL A 1088 15.12 49.38 31.02
C VAL A 1088 14.81 48.02 30.37
N GLY A 1089 13.89 48.02 29.41
CA GLY A 1089 13.44 46.82 28.68
C GLY A 1089 12.86 47.13 27.29
N GLY A 1090 12.26 46.14 26.61
CA GLY A 1090 11.76 46.30 25.24
C GLY A 1090 10.99 45.12 24.64
N SER A 1091 10.60 45.26 23.36
CA SER A 1091 9.99 44.22 22.55
C SER A 1091 10.16 44.47 21.04
N LEU A 1092 10.05 43.43 20.23
CA LEU A 1092 10.01 43.49 18.77
C LEU A 1092 9.01 42.45 18.25
N ALA A 1093 8.08 42.86 17.39
CA ALA A 1093 7.11 42.01 16.71
C ALA A 1093 7.21 42.20 15.19
N ILE A 1094 7.45 41.13 14.43
CA ILE A 1094 7.50 41.16 12.96
C ILE A 1094 6.54 40.12 12.40
N GLY A 1095 5.65 40.52 11.50
CA GLY A 1095 4.77 39.60 10.77
C GLY A 1095 4.85 39.78 9.26
N VAL A 1096 5.16 38.70 8.54
CA VAL A 1096 5.29 38.69 7.08
C VAL A 1096 4.34 37.64 6.47
N ALA A 1097 3.50 38.06 5.52
CA ALA A 1097 2.58 37.21 4.77
C ALA A 1097 2.80 37.40 3.26
N LEU A 1098 3.36 36.39 2.59
CA LEU A 1098 3.67 36.42 1.15
C LEU A 1098 2.81 35.40 0.40
N SER A 1099 2.28 35.80 -0.74
CA SER A 1099 1.58 34.92 -1.67
C SER A 1099 2.00 35.24 -3.10
N ASP A 1100 2.75 34.33 -3.73
CA ASP A 1100 3.17 34.44 -5.12
C ASP A 1100 2.41 33.39 -5.96
N ASN A 1101 1.70 33.83 -6.99
CA ASN A 1101 0.79 32.99 -7.76
C ASN A 1101 1.03 33.21 -9.27
N VAL A 1102 1.30 32.14 -10.01
CA VAL A 1102 1.61 32.16 -11.45
C VAL A 1102 0.75 31.16 -12.19
N ILE A 1103 0.13 31.60 -13.29
CA ILE A 1103 -0.46 30.72 -14.30
C ILE A 1103 0.24 31.00 -15.64
N GLN A 1104 0.73 29.96 -16.30
CA GLN A 1104 1.53 30.02 -17.53
C GLN A 1104 1.07 28.93 -18.51
N LEU A 1105 0.18 29.29 -19.44
CA LEU A 1105 -0.58 28.30 -20.23
C LEU A 1105 -0.44 28.52 -21.74
N ASN A 1106 -0.35 27.43 -22.49
CA ASN A 1106 -0.55 27.42 -23.93
C ASN A 1106 -1.77 26.53 -24.24
N THR A 1107 -2.82 27.10 -24.84
CA THR A 1107 -4.03 26.38 -25.25
C THR A 1107 -4.19 26.51 -26.77
N ASP A 1108 -3.92 25.42 -27.49
CA ASP A 1108 -3.83 25.37 -28.95
C ASP A 1108 -4.87 24.40 -29.55
N ALA A 1109 -5.70 24.87 -30.46
CA ALA A 1109 -6.51 24.01 -31.36
C ALA A 1109 -6.09 24.28 -32.81
N GLU A 1110 -5.61 23.25 -33.52
CA GLU A 1110 -4.95 23.42 -34.82
C GLU A 1110 -5.40 22.37 -35.87
N THR A 1111 -5.77 22.81 -37.08
CA THR A 1111 -5.65 21.97 -38.30
C THR A 1111 -4.49 22.47 -39.15
N ASN A 1112 -3.74 21.54 -39.76
CA ASN A 1112 -2.67 21.85 -40.70
C ASN A 1112 -2.57 20.76 -41.78
N MET A 1113 -2.66 21.13 -43.06
CA MET A 1113 -2.47 20.23 -44.21
C MET A 1113 -3.39 18.97 -44.22
N VAL A 1114 -4.64 19.12 -43.75
CA VAL A 1114 -5.67 18.06 -43.72
C VAL A 1114 -6.85 18.43 -44.64
N THR A 1115 -7.30 17.49 -45.46
CA THR A 1115 -8.46 17.63 -46.35
C THR A 1115 -9.75 17.24 -45.63
N VAL A 1116 -10.53 18.22 -45.19
CA VAL A 1116 -11.80 17.98 -44.45
C VAL A 1116 -12.99 17.93 -45.41
N LYS A 1117 -13.85 16.91 -45.25
CA LYS A 1117 -15.09 16.69 -46.00
C LYS A 1117 -16.26 16.36 -45.04
N THR A 1118 -16.74 17.36 -44.31
CA THR A 1118 -17.90 17.23 -43.42
C THR A 1118 -19.22 17.39 -44.16
N ARG A 1119 -20.29 16.79 -43.61
CA ARG A 1119 -21.69 17.03 -44.02
C ARG A 1119 -22.32 18.21 -43.26
N GLY A 1120 -21.78 18.52 -42.07
CA GLY A 1120 -22.09 19.68 -41.24
C GLY A 1120 -20.84 20.49 -40.89
N ASP A 1121 -20.85 21.08 -39.69
CA ASP A 1121 -19.88 22.11 -39.29
C ASP A 1121 -18.45 21.58 -39.06
N VAL A 1122 -17.48 22.50 -39.20
CA VAL A 1122 -16.09 22.35 -38.75
C VAL A 1122 -15.83 23.37 -37.66
N VAL A 1123 -15.60 22.89 -36.44
CA VAL A 1123 -15.36 23.70 -35.24
C VAL A 1123 -13.90 23.53 -34.83
N VAL A 1124 -13.16 24.65 -34.75
CA VAL A 1124 -11.81 24.69 -34.17
C VAL A 1124 -11.83 25.74 -33.07
N GLN A 1125 -11.78 25.30 -31.81
CA GLN A 1125 -12.04 26.13 -30.64
C GLN A 1125 -10.94 25.94 -29.58
N ALA A 1126 -10.44 27.05 -29.04
CA ALA A 1126 -9.46 27.06 -27.96
C ALA A 1126 -9.89 28.11 -26.93
N ASP A 1127 -10.16 27.68 -25.70
CA ASP A 1127 -10.66 28.53 -24.61
C ASP A 1127 -9.78 28.39 -23.35
N SER A 1128 -9.51 29.51 -22.67
CA SER A 1128 -8.81 29.52 -21.37
C SER A 1128 -9.48 30.52 -20.41
N GLY A 1129 -9.86 30.03 -19.24
CA GLY A 1129 -10.57 30.79 -18.20
C GLY A 1129 -9.79 30.96 -16.89
N ALA A 1130 -8.47 31.09 -16.98
CA ALA A 1130 -7.56 31.18 -15.84
C ALA A 1130 -7.99 32.20 -14.76
N THR A 1131 -8.03 31.77 -13.49
CA THR A 1131 -8.51 32.58 -12.34
C THR A 1131 -7.59 32.47 -11.12
N ILE A 1132 -7.13 33.60 -10.58
CA ILE A 1132 -6.38 33.66 -9.31
C ILE A 1132 -7.17 34.44 -8.25
N LYS A 1133 -7.22 33.93 -7.01
CA LYS A 1133 -7.70 34.65 -5.83
C LYS A 1133 -6.71 34.50 -4.67
N ALA A 1134 -5.98 35.57 -4.35
CA ALA A 1134 -4.99 35.58 -3.26
C ALA A 1134 -5.36 36.60 -2.17
N VAL A 1135 -5.15 36.23 -0.90
CA VAL A 1135 -5.39 37.07 0.28
C VAL A 1135 -4.24 36.89 1.27
N SER A 1136 -3.36 37.88 1.37
CA SER A 1136 -2.29 37.94 2.39
C SER A 1136 -2.68 38.91 3.51
N VAL A 1137 -2.61 38.44 4.77
CA VAL A 1137 -2.91 39.22 5.98
C VAL A 1137 -1.75 39.09 6.97
N ALA A 1138 -1.06 40.19 7.23
CA ALA A 1138 -0.01 40.28 8.24
C ALA A 1138 -0.47 41.15 9.41
N VAL A 1139 -0.31 40.63 10.63
CA VAL A 1139 -0.60 41.29 11.90
C VAL A 1139 0.68 41.25 12.75
N SER A 1140 1.11 42.43 13.22
CA SER A 1140 2.18 42.56 14.20
C SER A 1140 1.68 43.43 15.35
N LEU A 1141 1.99 43.07 16.60
CA LEU A 1141 1.69 43.91 17.75
C LEU A 1141 2.78 43.80 18.81
N ALA A 1142 3.32 44.94 19.25
CA ALA A 1142 4.38 45.01 20.23
C ALA A 1142 4.02 45.93 21.40
N GLY A 1143 4.56 45.68 22.59
CA GLY A 1143 4.53 46.64 23.69
C GLY A 1143 5.61 46.43 24.74
N SER A 1144 6.05 47.52 25.36
CA SER A 1144 6.97 47.47 26.50
C SER A 1144 6.66 48.61 27.46
N PHE A 1145 6.37 48.29 28.73
CA PHE A 1145 5.62 49.21 29.61
C PHE A 1145 6.51 50.00 30.57
N SER A 1146 7.56 50.62 30.01
CA SER A 1146 8.58 51.48 30.66
C SER A 1146 9.51 50.76 31.66
N GLN A 1147 10.61 51.33 32.19
CA GLN A 1147 11.25 52.64 31.97
C GLN A 1147 12.76 52.47 31.66
N GLY A 1148 13.35 53.03 30.59
CA GLY A 1148 12.75 53.51 29.35
C GLY A 1148 12.63 52.36 28.36
N ALA A 1149 11.42 52.15 27.84
CA ALA A 1149 11.09 51.00 27.00
C ALA A 1149 11.43 51.21 25.52
N LEU A 1150 11.79 50.14 24.81
CA LEU A 1150 11.90 50.13 23.34
C LEU A 1150 11.07 49.01 22.73
N SER A 1151 9.91 49.36 22.16
CA SER A 1151 8.94 48.45 21.54
C SER A 1151 8.81 48.76 20.05
N PHE A 1152 8.97 47.77 19.18
CA PHE A 1152 8.87 47.93 17.73
C PHE A 1152 7.96 46.89 17.08
N SER A 1153 7.19 47.30 16.07
CA SER A 1153 6.20 46.46 15.39
C SER A 1153 6.28 46.68 13.88
N GLY A 1154 6.31 45.62 13.08
CA GLY A 1154 6.29 45.70 11.62
C GLY A 1154 5.49 44.57 10.99
N ALA A 1155 4.49 44.92 10.16
CA ALA A 1155 3.69 43.97 9.39
C ALA A 1155 3.89 44.23 7.89
N GLY A 1156 4.13 43.18 7.12
CA GLY A 1156 4.25 43.22 5.66
C GLY A 1156 3.41 42.13 5.02
N ALA A 1157 2.44 42.50 4.19
CA ALA A 1157 1.63 41.57 3.41
C ALA A 1157 1.82 41.86 1.92
N SER A 1158 2.05 40.82 1.11
CA SER A 1158 2.15 40.91 -0.35
C SER A 1158 1.39 39.77 -1.01
N SER A 1159 0.71 40.06 -2.12
CA SER A 1159 0.03 39.08 -2.95
C SER A 1159 0.33 39.39 -4.42
N ASN A 1160 1.32 38.70 -5.00
CA ASN A 1160 1.69 38.84 -6.41
C ASN A 1160 0.94 37.79 -7.24
N ASN A 1161 0.36 38.20 -8.36
CA ASN A 1161 -0.49 37.36 -9.20
C ASN A 1161 -0.16 37.62 -10.67
N TYR A 1162 0.22 36.58 -11.41
CA TYR A 1162 0.60 36.64 -12.81
C TYR A 1162 -0.19 35.62 -13.62
N ILE A 1163 -0.79 36.05 -14.73
CA ILE A 1163 -1.43 35.16 -15.70
C ILE A 1163 -0.79 35.47 -17.05
N ASN A 1164 -0.04 34.50 -17.56
CA ASN A 1164 0.71 34.54 -18.80
C ASN A 1164 0.24 33.40 -19.71
N GLY A 1165 0.30 33.58 -21.03
CA GLY A 1165 -0.01 32.47 -21.93
C GLY A 1165 -0.33 32.85 -23.37
N ARG A 1166 -0.78 31.84 -24.11
CA ARG A 1166 -1.38 31.95 -25.44
C ARG A 1166 -2.64 31.08 -25.50
N THR A 1167 -3.70 31.62 -26.08
CA THR A 1167 -4.85 30.85 -26.58
C THR A 1167 -4.88 31.02 -28.10
N LYS A 1168 -4.95 29.92 -28.85
CA LYS A 1168 -4.85 29.90 -30.31
C LYS A 1168 -5.76 28.83 -30.92
N ALA A 1169 -6.84 29.27 -31.57
CA ALA A 1169 -7.47 28.48 -32.62
C ALA A 1169 -6.84 28.83 -33.97
N LEU A 1170 -6.49 27.83 -34.79
CA LEU A 1170 -6.00 28.00 -36.16
C LEU A 1170 -6.52 26.88 -37.05
N SER A 1171 -7.02 27.25 -38.22
CA SER A 1171 -7.17 26.32 -39.33
C SER A 1171 -6.28 26.79 -40.47
N ASP A 1172 -5.29 25.98 -40.84
CA ASP A 1172 -4.42 26.19 -42.00
C ASP A 1172 -4.63 25.04 -42.99
N SER A 1173 -4.92 25.37 -44.25
CA SER A 1173 -5.36 24.43 -45.28
C SER A 1173 -4.74 24.78 -46.63
N SER A 1174 -3.99 23.83 -47.20
CA SER A 1174 -3.30 23.92 -48.49
C SER A 1174 -4.02 23.15 -49.59
#